data_AF-A0A4W5RRQ7-F1
#
_entry.id   AF-A0A4W5RRQ7-F1
#
_cell.length_a   1.000
_cell.length_b   1.000
_cell.length_c   1.000
_cell.angle_alpha   90.00
_cell.angle_beta   90.00
_cell.angle_gamma   90.00
#
_symmetry.space_group_name_H-M   'P 1'
#
loop_
_entity.id
_entity.type
_entity.pdbx_description
1 polymer ?
#
loop_
_entity_poly.entity_id
_entity_poly.type
_entity_poly.pdbx_seq_one_letter_code
_entity_poly.pdbx_strand_id
1 'polypeptide(L)'
;INCLFKVCPMNRYSAQKQFWKAKQGKQGNNNTQEDLFKKLQHAAELEQKQNETENKKLLGEVVKYSNVIQLLHIKSNKYLTVNKRLPALLEKNAMRVSLDPAGNEGSWFYIQPFWKLRSEGDNVVVGDKVVLMPVNAGQPLHASNIELLDNPGCKEVNAVNCNTSWKVTLFMKFSDYREDVLKGGDVVRLFHAEQEKFLTCDEYRNQQHIFLRTTLRQSATSATSSKALWEIEVPTVVHYDPCRGGAGQWNSLFRFKHLATGNYLAAEVDQKLRELCILYKPCVSDKRATLWRKRPAAEKIACTLVSVPHGNDIASLFELDATTLQMADCLVPRNSYVRLRHLCTNTWVSSTNFPIDAEEERPVMLKIGTCPTKEDKEAFAIVSVPLFEVRDLDFANDANKVLESTVRKLQYGNIAQNERRFVTKLLEDLIFFVCEVPNNGQDVLSVVISNPNRERQKLMREQNILAQIFGILKAPFTDLGEGPMLKLEDLGDQRYAPFKYMLQLCYRVLRHSQQDYRKNQEYIAKKFSIMQSQIGYEILAEDTITALLHNNRKLLEKHITAKEIETFVKLLRRNREPRFLDYLSDLCVSNKTAIPVTQELICKFMLNSANADILIQTKHSMEISLESSLLLEDTEEEEVWLYWIDSHKEPHGKSIRHLAQDAKGNHKLDSDIITYYRYQLNLFAKMCLDRQYLAINRLSSQLPVELILRCMFDDCLPYNLRASFCRLMLHMHVDREPQEAVVAVRYARLWTEIPSKITIHEDTSREEMKRKFAPTMEFVEEYLKDVVSQPFPFGVKEKNELTLEVVHLARNLVYFGFYSFSELLRLTRTLLAILDFVQHPLTYMDKLSKSPEAGNNVLRTIHGVGEMMTQMVLSRGYVLPHHLPDTPPSLQHGIQPFLLPDNEDVMVMDTKLKIIEILQFILSVRLDYRITYLLSIYKKEFGDRNLPDSSMSVSEFPSMSGKALPSHMDILAWSQICCTVLPTPMVAMGPG
;
A
#
# COMPACT_ATOMS: atom_id res chain seq x y z
N ILE A 1 -32.04 8.45 12.42
CA ILE A 1 -31.76 8.41 10.96
C ILE A 1 -32.06 7.07 10.26
N ASN A 2 -31.92 5.90 10.91
CA ASN A 2 -32.11 4.58 10.26
C ASN A 2 -33.49 4.30 9.62
N CYS A 3 -34.50 5.15 9.86
CA CYS A 3 -35.85 5.00 9.32
C CYS A 3 -36.18 6.02 8.20
N LEU A 4 -35.21 6.81 7.76
CA LEU A 4 -35.43 7.91 6.82
C LEU A 4 -35.41 7.43 5.37
N PHE A 5 -36.53 7.66 4.67
CA PHE A 5 -36.65 7.43 3.23
C PHE A 5 -36.84 8.76 2.49
N LYS A 6 -36.05 8.96 1.45
CA LYS A 6 -36.23 10.01 0.44
C LYS A 6 -37.20 9.50 -0.61
N VAL A 7 -38.23 10.30 -0.89
CA VAL A 7 -39.15 10.04 -2.00
C VAL A 7 -38.48 10.53 -3.28
N CYS A 8 -38.33 9.63 -4.26
CA CYS A 8 -37.78 9.91 -5.57
C CYS A 8 -38.83 9.64 -6.67
N PRO A 9 -38.75 10.36 -7.80
CA PRO A 9 -39.57 10.07 -8.97
C PRO A 9 -39.17 8.73 -9.62
N MET A 10 -39.92 8.32 -10.62
CA MET A 10 -39.68 7.07 -11.35
C MET A 10 -38.38 7.14 -12.17
N ASN A 11 -37.38 6.34 -11.79
CA ASN A 11 -36.21 6.08 -12.61
C ASN A 11 -36.48 5.02 -13.68
N ARG A 12 -35.78 5.12 -14.82
CA ARG A 12 -35.77 4.13 -15.90
C ARG A 12 -34.65 3.11 -15.66
N TYR A 13 -34.93 1.83 -15.90
CA TYR A 13 -34.03 0.71 -15.63
C TYR A 13 -33.77 -0.20 -16.84
N SER A 14 -34.15 0.25 -18.04
CA SER A 14 -34.19 -0.60 -19.23
C SER A 14 -32.79 -1.00 -19.68
N ALA A 15 -31.87 -0.04 -19.79
CA ALA A 15 -30.50 -0.29 -20.22
C ALA A 15 -29.71 -1.05 -19.14
N GLN A 16 -29.87 -0.67 -17.87
CA GLN A 16 -29.25 -1.37 -16.74
C GLN A 16 -29.67 -2.85 -16.68
N LYS A 17 -30.95 -3.15 -16.88
CA LYS A 17 -31.46 -4.52 -16.90
C LYS A 17 -30.86 -5.35 -18.04
N GLN A 18 -30.69 -4.76 -19.23
CA GLN A 18 -30.03 -5.43 -20.35
C GLN A 18 -28.56 -5.71 -20.04
N PHE A 19 -27.85 -4.73 -19.45
CA PHE A 19 -26.47 -4.89 -19.01
C PHE A 19 -26.31 -6.02 -17.98
N TRP A 20 -27.15 -6.05 -16.94
CA TRP A 20 -27.09 -7.12 -15.92
C TRP A 20 -27.44 -8.50 -16.47
N LYS A 21 -28.41 -8.59 -17.38
CA LYS A 21 -28.72 -9.85 -18.09
C LYS A 21 -27.54 -10.34 -18.93
N ALA A 22 -26.89 -9.43 -19.67
CA ALA A 22 -25.70 -9.77 -20.46
C ALA A 22 -24.53 -10.20 -19.56
N LYS A 23 -24.34 -9.56 -18.40
CA LYS A 23 -23.32 -9.94 -17.40
C LYS A 23 -23.56 -11.33 -16.82
N GLN A 24 -24.81 -11.69 -16.54
CA GLN A 24 -25.18 -13.02 -16.03
C GLN A 24 -25.08 -14.13 -17.10
N GLY A 25 -25.18 -13.79 -18.39
CA GLY A 25 -25.10 -14.72 -19.52
C GLY A 25 -23.68 -15.07 -19.99
N LYS A 26 -22.62 -14.60 -19.32
CA LYS A 26 -21.19 -14.74 -19.71
C LYS A 26 -20.61 -16.18 -19.71
N GLN A 27 -21.41 -17.23 -19.83
CA GLN A 27 -20.90 -18.61 -19.94
C GLN A 27 -20.62 -19.09 -21.39
N GLY A 28 -20.65 -18.23 -22.42
CA GLY A 28 -20.23 -18.65 -23.76
C GLY A 28 -19.98 -17.52 -24.78
N ASN A 29 -18.82 -17.59 -25.43
CA ASN A 29 -18.26 -16.79 -26.55
C ASN A 29 -17.64 -15.41 -26.25
N ASN A 30 -16.31 -15.32 -26.34
CA ASN A 30 -15.48 -14.31 -25.65
C ASN A 30 -15.11 -13.02 -26.41
N ASN A 31 -15.23 -12.90 -27.74
CA ASN A 31 -14.66 -11.72 -28.43
C ASN A 31 -15.69 -10.70 -28.95
N THR A 32 -16.83 -11.12 -29.51
CA THR A 32 -17.90 -10.18 -29.94
C THR A 32 -18.75 -9.66 -28.78
N GLN A 33 -18.73 -10.34 -27.63
CA GLN A 33 -19.45 -9.92 -26.44
C GLN A 33 -18.79 -8.76 -25.69
N GLU A 34 -17.48 -8.55 -25.82
CA GLU A 34 -16.77 -7.53 -25.03
C GLU A 34 -17.11 -6.10 -25.48
N ASP A 35 -17.15 -5.85 -26.79
CA ASP A 35 -17.56 -4.55 -27.34
C ASP A 35 -19.05 -4.27 -27.10
N LEU A 36 -19.89 -5.30 -27.20
CA LEU A 36 -21.30 -5.19 -26.84
C LEU A 36 -21.46 -4.88 -25.35
N PHE A 37 -20.65 -5.51 -24.49
CA PHE A 37 -20.65 -5.26 -23.05
C PHE A 37 -20.20 -3.84 -22.71
N LYS A 38 -19.15 -3.32 -23.35
CA LYS A 38 -18.72 -1.92 -23.22
C LYS A 38 -19.80 -0.94 -23.66
N LYS A 39 -20.48 -1.23 -24.79
CA LYS A 39 -21.61 -0.42 -25.26
C LYS A 39 -22.79 -0.43 -24.29
N LEU A 40 -23.15 -1.60 -23.76
CA LEU A 40 -24.21 -1.75 -22.76
C LEU A 40 -23.86 -1.08 -21.44
N GLN A 41 -22.58 -1.13 -21.02
CA GLN A 41 -22.09 -0.43 -19.85
C GLN A 41 -22.23 1.09 -20.03
N HIS A 42 -21.77 1.62 -21.15
CA HIS A 42 -21.87 3.05 -21.46
C HIS A 42 -23.33 3.52 -21.52
N ALA A 43 -24.21 2.72 -22.13
CA ALA A 43 -25.66 3.01 -22.16
C ALA A 43 -26.29 3.01 -20.76
N ALA A 44 -25.91 2.07 -19.89
CA ALA A 44 -26.39 2.02 -18.50
C ALA A 44 -25.92 3.22 -17.65
N GLU A 45 -24.68 3.66 -17.85
CA GLU A 45 -24.13 4.87 -17.20
C GLU A 45 -24.81 6.15 -17.68
N LEU A 46 -25.12 6.24 -18.99
CA LEU A 46 -25.86 7.36 -19.56
C LEU A 46 -27.31 7.41 -19.04
N GLU A 47 -27.99 6.26 -18.96
CA GLU A 47 -29.32 6.13 -18.37
C GLU A 47 -29.32 6.60 -16.90
N GLN A 48 -28.29 6.24 -16.12
CA GLN A 48 -28.16 6.68 -14.74
C GLN A 48 -27.99 8.20 -14.63
N LYS A 49 -27.11 8.80 -15.45
CA LYS A 49 -26.94 10.27 -15.49
C LYS A 49 -28.24 10.98 -15.89
N GLN A 50 -28.98 10.43 -16.85
CA GLN A 50 -30.27 10.97 -17.25
C GLN A 50 -31.27 10.93 -16.09
N ASN A 51 -31.41 9.80 -15.41
CA ASN A 51 -32.28 9.65 -14.24
C ASN A 51 -31.92 10.67 -13.14
N GLU A 52 -30.64 10.90 -12.86
CA GLU A 52 -30.19 11.90 -11.89
C GLU A 52 -30.58 13.33 -12.30
N THR A 53 -30.46 13.67 -13.59
CA THR A 53 -30.89 14.98 -14.09
C THR A 53 -32.41 15.16 -14.07
N GLU A 54 -33.20 14.12 -14.38
CA GLU A 54 -34.66 14.15 -14.28
C GLU A 54 -35.10 14.29 -12.81
N ASN A 55 -34.46 13.58 -11.89
CA ASN A 55 -34.73 13.70 -10.46
C ASN A 55 -34.46 15.11 -9.93
N LYS A 56 -33.41 15.78 -10.42
CA LYS A 56 -33.14 17.19 -10.11
C LYS A 56 -34.20 18.14 -10.66
N LYS A 57 -34.75 17.87 -11.85
CA LYS A 57 -35.80 18.70 -12.48
C LYS A 57 -37.15 18.57 -11.77
N LEU A 58 -37.51 17.36 -11.34
CA LEU A 58 -38.79 17.07 -10.67
C LEU A 58 -38.76 17.39 -9.15
N LEU A 59 -37.65 17.95 -8.67
CA LEU A 59 -37.52 18.31 -7.25
C LEU A 59 -38.48 19.45 -6.90
N GLY A 60 -39.41 19.18 -5.96
CA GLY A 60 -40.41 20.15 -5.51
C GLY A 60 -41.81 19.93 -6.07
N GLU A 61 -42.02 18.93 -6.94
CA GLU A 61 -43.35 18.56 -7.40
C GLU A 61 -44.19 17.89 -6.30
N VAL A 62 -45.51 18.11 -6.34
CA VAL A 62 -46.46 17.56 -5.38
C VAL A 62 -46.81 16.12 -5.77
N VAL A 63 -46.70 15.20 -4.81
CA VAL A 63 -47.08 13.79 -4.99
C VAL A 63 -48.60 13.67 -4.92
N LYS A 64 -49.20 13.04 -5.94
CA LYS A 64 -50.62 12.72 -6.01
C LYS A 64 -50.86 11.23 -5.75
N TYR A 65 -52.03 10.89 -5.21
CA TYR A 65 -52.49 9.50 -5.14
C TYR A 65 -52.54 8.90 -6.55
N SER A 66 -52.12 7.64 -6.68
CA SER A 66 -51.85 6.89 -7.92
C SER A 66 -50.58 7.25 -8.69
N ASN A 67 -49.75 8.20 -8.20
CA ASN A 67 -48.42 8.42 -8.79
C ASN A 67 -47.47 7.27 -8.45
N VAL A 68 -46.53 7.01 -9.37
CA VAL A 68 -45.41 6.10 -9.14
C VAL A 68 -44.31 6.84 -8.39
N ILE A 69 -43.92 6.29 -7.25
CA ILE A 69 -42.82 6.78 -6.42
C ILE A 69 -41.77 5.70 -6.21
N GLN A 70 -40.58 6.14 -5.84
CA GLN A 70 -39.49 5.28 -5.37
C GLN A 70 -39.04 5.73 -3.99
N LEU A 71 -38.73 4.77 -3.12
CA LEU A 71 -38.27 5.03 -1.77
C LEU A 71 -36.79 4.71 -1.68
N LEU A 72 -35.97 5.75 -1.54
CA LEU A 72 -34.52 5.66 -1.35
C LEU A 72 -34.19 5.78 0.13
N HIS A 73 -33.58 4.76 0.72
CA HIS A 73 -33.14 4.83 2.11
C HIS A 73 -31.91 5.75 2.23
N ILE A 74 -32.02 6.84 3.01
CA ILE A 74 -30.98 7.89 3.10
C ILE A 74 -29.65 7.34 3.61
N LYS A 75 -29.69 6.49 4.64
CA LYS A 75 -28.47 5.98 5.28
C LYS A 75 -27.69 5.04 4.37
N SER A 76 -28.34 4.03 3.80
CA SER A 76 -27.65 3.04 2.96
C SER A 76 -27.48 3.49 1.50
N ASN A 77 -28.21 4.54 1.07
CA ASN A 77 -28.34 4.93 -0.33
C ASN A 77 -28.77 3.76 -1.23
N LYS A 78 -29.79 3.01 -0.79
CA LYS A 78 -30.36 1.85 -1.51
C LYS A 78 -31.86 2.02 -1.68
N TYR A 79 -32.39 1.64 -2.83
CA TYR A 79 -33.81 1.67 -3.12
C TYR A 79 -34.53 0.48 -2.50
N LEU A 80 -35.72 0.73 -1.96
CA LEU A 80 -36.64 -0.34 -1.56
C LEU A 80 -37.18 -1.05 -2.80
N THR A 81 -37.10 -2.38 -2.83
CA THR A 81 -37.46 -3.19 -4.00
C THR A 81 -38.28 -4.42 -3.57
N VAL A 82 -39.28 -4.79 -4.37
CA VAL A 82 -40.03 -6.04 -4.18
C VAL A 82 -39.65 -7.02 -5.28
N ASN A 83 -39.15 -8.19 -4.90
CA ASN A 83 -38.77 -9.22 -5.86
C ASN A 83 -39.89 -10.26 -6.01
N LYS A 84 -40.55 -10.26 -7.18
CA LYS A 84 -41.62 -11.21 -7.52
C LYS A 84 -41.15 -12.66 -7.64
N ARG A 85 -39.86 -12.90 -7.88
CA ARG A 85 -39.31 -14.25 -8.14
C ARG A 85 -38.88 -14.99 -6.88
N LEU A 86 -38.62 -14.28 -5.79
CA LEU A 86 -38.09 -14.85 -4.56
C LEU A 86 -39.11 -14.72 -3.42
N PRO A 87 -39.41 -15.82 -2.70
CA PRO A 87 -40.23 -15.76 -1.51
C PRO A 87 -39.49 -15.06 -0.36
N ALA A 88 -40.26 -14.50 0.57
CA ALA A 88 -39.75 -13.94 1.82
C ALA A 88 -39.02 -15.01 2.66
N LEU A 89 -38.19 -14.59 3.61
CA LEU A 89 -37.30 -15.52 4.33
C LEU A 89 -38.07 -16.37 5.34
N LEU A 90 -39.02 -15.77 6.06
CA LEU A 90 -39.83 -16.47 7.05
C LEU A 90 -41.17 -16.90 6.44
N GLU A 91 -41.91 -15.95 5.87
CA GLU A 91 -43.22 -16.21 5.29
C GLU A 91 -43.12 -16.60 3.81
N LYS A 92 -42.99 -17.90 3.53
CA LYS A 92 -42.80 -18.43 2.16
C LYS A 92 -43.93 -18.07 1.18
N ASN A 93 -45.11 -17.70 1.67
CA ASN A 93 -46.26 -17.30 0.86
C ASN A 93 -46.20 -15.83 0.41
N ALA A 94 -45.31 -15.03 1.00
CA ALA A 94 -45.16 -13.61 0.70
C ALA A 94 -43.93 -13.36 -0.20
N MET A 95 -43.94 -12.26 -0.93
CA MET A 95 -42.80 -11.86 -1.76
C MET A 95 -41.73 -11.15 -0.92
N ARG A 96 -40.46 -11.33 -1.32
CA ARG A 96 -39.33 -10.73 -0.61
C ARG A 96 -39.20 -9.23 -0.89
N VAL A 97 -39.00 -8.47 0.17
CA VAL A 97 -38.58 -7.06 0.09
C VAL A 97 -37.06 -6.98 0.31
N SER A 98 -36.36 -6.28 -0.57
CA SER A 98 -34.90 -6.12 -0.53
C SER A 98 -34.46 -4.69 -0.80
N LEU A 99 -33.28 -4.31 -0.30
CA LEU A 99 -32.64 -3.03 -0.59
C LEU A 99 -31.59 -3.20 -1.70
N ASP A 100 -31.74 -2.47 -2.80
CA ASP A 100 -30.89 -2.56 -3.99
C ASP A 100 -30.16 -1.22 -4.23
N PRO A 101 -28.81 -1.18 -4.37
CA PRO A 101 -28.07 0.06 -4.64
C PRO A 101 -28.47 0.76 -5.94
N ALA A 102 -28.67 0.01 -7.03
CA ALA A 102 -29.04 0.58 -8.32
C ALA A 102 -30.56 0.79 -8.42
N GLY A 103 -31.32 -0.01 -7.67
CA GLY A 103 -32.77 -0.11 -7.85
C GLY A 103 -33.11 -0.96 -9.08
N ASN A 104 -34.37 -1.36 -9.17
CA ASN A 104 -34.87 -2.16 -10.28
C ASN A 104 -36.35 -1.81 -10.56
N GLU A 105 -36.95 -2.43 -11.57
CA GLU A 105 -38.37 -2.22 -11.88
C GLU A 105 -39.30 -2.59 -10.71
N GLY A 106 -38.84 -3.42 -9.76
CA GLY A 106 -39.54 -3.72 -8.51
C GLY A 106 -39.46 -2.61 -7.45
N SER A 107 -38.75 -1.52 -7.72
CA SER A 107 -38.67 -0.32 -6.87
C SER A 107 -39.80 0.68 -7.11
N TRP A 108 -40.69 0.43 -8.07
CA TRP A 108 -41.81 1.30 -8.37
C TRP A 108 -42.99 0.97 -7.46
N PHE A 109 -43.51 1.98 -6.77
CA PHE A 109 -44.67 1.88 -5.90
C PHE A 109 -45.74 2.89 -6.29
N TYR A 110 -46.99 2.44 -6.42
CA TYR A 110 -48.15 3.31 -6.39
C TYR A 110 -48.48 3.68 -4.96
N ILE A 111 -48.71 4.97 -4.73
CA ILE A 111 -49.24 5.46 -3.46
C ILE A 111 -50.77 5.52 -3.54
N GLN A 112 -51.45 4.66 -2.79
CA GLN A 112 -52.91 4.59 -2.76
C GLN A 112 -53.45 5.08 -1.40
N PRO A 113 -54.62 5.73 -1.36
CA PRO A 113 -55.21 6.14 -0.11
C PRO A 113 -55.78 4.91 0.62
N PHE A 114 -55.51 4.77 1.92
CA PHE A 114 -56.12 3.70 2.72
C PHE A 114 -57.60 3.99 2.99
N TRP A 115 -57.93 5.26 3.21
CA TRP A 115 -59.30 5.73 3.42
C TRP A 115 -59.89 6.25 2.11
N LYS A 116 -61.17 5.97 1.87
CA LYS A 116 -61.92 6.51 0.72
C LYS A 116 -62.20 8.02 0.80
N LEU A 117 -61.58 8.74 1.74
CA LEU A 117 -61.72 10.19 1.91
C LEU A 117 -61.10 10.96 0.75
N ARG A 118 -60.05 10.40 0.13
CA ARG A 118 -59.34 10.98 -1.01
C ARG A 118 -59.41 10.02 -2.20
N SER A 119 -59.38 10.59 -3.40
CA SER A 119 -59.50 9.89 -4.67
C SER A 119 -58.16 9.88 -5.41
N GLU A 120 -58.07 9.07 -6.46
CA GLU A 120 -56.90 9.08 -7.36
C GLU A 120 -56.70 10.48 -7.97
N GLY A 121 -55.47 10.97 -8.00
CA GLY A 121 -55.13 12.33 -8.45
C GLY A 121 -55.14 13.41 -7.36
N ASP A 122 -55.69 13.15 -6.16
CA ASP A 122 -55.63 14.10 -5.04
C ASP A 122 -54.20 14.22 -4.48
N ASN A 123 -53.89 15.37 -3.89
CA ASN A 123 -52.59 15.59 -3.24
C ASN A 123 -52.45 14.76 -1.96
N VAL A 124 -51.30 14.11 -1.78
CA VAL A 124 -50.96 13.36 -0.56
C VAL A 124 -50.59 14.34 0.56
N VAL A 125 -51.21 14.19 1.73
CA VAL A 125 -50.97 15.07 2.88
C VAL A 125 -50.14 14.36 3.96
N VAL A 126 -49.30 15.13 4.67
CA VAL A 126 -48.50 14.62 5.79
C VAL A 126 -49.43 14.12 6.91
N GLY A 127 -49.18 12.92 7.40
CA GLY A 127 -50.00 12.24 8.41
C GLY A 127 -51.07 11.33 7.84
N ASP A 128 -51.31 11.35 6.51
CA ASP A 128 -52.24 10.43 5.87
C ASP A 128 -51.75 8.98 5.98
N LYS A 129 -52.72 8.07 6.08
CA LYS A 129 -52.51 6.62 6.00
C LYS A 129 -52.60 6.20 4.54
N VAL A 130 -51.53 5.62 4.03
CA VAL A 130 -51.39 5.20 2.64
C VAL A 130 -51.10 3.71 2.53
N VAL A 131 -51.42 3.14 1.38
CA VAL A 131 -51.03 1.80 0.97
C VAL A 131 -49.96 1.94 -0.12
N LEU A 132 -48.85 1.23 0.06
CA LEU A 132 -47.75 1.20 -0.91
C LEU A 132 -47.89 -0.07 -1.74
N MET A 133 -48.27 0.10 -3.01
CA MET A 133 -48.53 -1.00 -3.93
C MET A 133 -47.42 -1.11 -4.97
N PRO A 134 -46.56 -2.14 -4.95
CA PRO A 134 -45.54 -2.34 -5.98
C PRO A 134 -46.16 -2.61 -7.35
N VAL A 135 -45.69 -1.90 -8.38
CA VAL A 135 -46.25 -1.95 -9.75
C VAL A 135 -46.18 -3.37 -10.34
N ASN A 136 -45.04 -4.05 -10.18
CA ASN A 136 -44.79 -5.35 -10.82
C ASN A 136 -45.41 -6.54 -10.08
N ALA A 137 -45.55 -6.42 -8.76
CA ALA A 137 -46.02 -7.50 -7.90
C ALA A 137 -47.53 -7.44 -7.66
N GLY A 138 -48.13 -6.25 -7.67
CA GLY A 138 -49.57 -6.06 -7.46
C GLY A 138 -50.07 -6.49 -6.08
N GLN A 139 -49.17 -6.67 -5.11
CA GLN A 139 -49.45 -7.07 -3.74
C GLN A 139 -48.89 -6.01 -2.78
N PRO A 140 -49.68 -5.44 -1.86
CA PRO A 140 -49.24 -4.31 -1.04
C PRO A 140 -48.13 -4.71 -0.07
N LEU A 141 -47.34 -3.72 0.37
CA LEU A 141 -46.36 -3.92 1.43
C LEU A 141 -47.07 -4.17 2.77
N HIS A 142 -46.64 -5.24 3.44
CA HIS A 142 -47.18 -5.74 4.69
C HIS A 142 -46.08 -5.89 5.74
N ALA A 143 -46.38 -5.52 6.98
CA ALA A 143 -45.51 -5.78 8.12
C ALA A 143 -45.97 -7.09 8.77
N SER A 144 -45.16 -8.15 8.65
CA SER A 144 -45.49 -9.45 9.23
C SER A 144 -45.46 -9.41 10.76
N ASN A 145 -46.12 -10.38 11.40
CA ASN A 145 -46.05 -10.55 12.86
C ASN A 145 -44.98 -11.56 13.30
N ILE A 146 -44.19 -12.10 12.36
CA ILE A 146 -43.18 -13.10 12.66
C ILE A 146 -41.89 -12.38 13.10
N GLU A 147 -41.41 -12.71 14.29
CA GLU A 147 -40.16 -12.18 14.81
C GLU A 147 -38.94 -12.88 14.22
N LEU A 148 -37.88 -12.12 13.97
CA LEU A 148 -36.61 -12.63 13.50
C LEU A 148 -35.83 -13.29 14.65
N LEU A 149 -35.25 -14.47 14.39
CA LEU A 149 -34.38 -15.19 15.34
C LEU A 149 -33.09 -14.41 15.67
N ASP A 150 -32.59 -13.62 14.72
CA ASP A 150 -31.33 -12.89 14.86
C ASP A 150 -31.46 -11.62 15.72
N ASN A 151 -32.65 -11.00 15.73
CA ASN A 151 -32.90 -9.74 16.44
C ASN A 151 -34.26 -9.80 17.15
N PRO A 152 -34.30 -10.02 18.47
CA PRO A 152 -35.55 -10.10 19.22
C PRO A 152 -36.31 -8.76 19.13
N GLY A 153 -37.61 -8.84 18.84
CA GLY A 153 -38.48 -7.67 18.65
C GLY A 153 -38.47 -7.06 17.24
N CYS A 154 -37.61 -7.51 16.32
CA CYS A 154 -37.69 -7.13 14.91
C CYS A 154 -38.64 -8.05 14.14
N LYS A 155 -39.45 -7.47 13.25
CA LYS A 155 -40.41 -8.20 12.40
C LYS A 155 -40.05 -8.05 10.92
N GLU A 156 -40.30 -9.07 10.11
CA GLU A 156 -40.03 -9.04 8.67
C GLU A 156 -41.09 -8.18 7.93
N VAL A 157 -40.64 -7.37 6.98
CA VAL A 157 -41.53 -6.67 6.03
C VAL A 157 -41.57 -7.47 4.73
N ASN A 158 -42.77 -7.82 4.28
CA ASN A 158 -43.01 -8.62 3.09
C ASN A 158 -44.08 -7.99 2.20
N ALA A 159 -44.39 -8.60 1.05
CA ALA A 159 -45.51 -8.16 0.21
C ALA A 159 -46.51 -9.31 0.02
N VAL A 160 -47.72 -9.11 0.54
CA VAL A 160 -48.83 -10.07 0.56
C VAL A 160 -50.16 -9.32 0.64
N ASN A 161 -51.26 -9.96 0.24
CA ASN A 161 -52.59 -9.35 0.20
C ASN A 161 -53.19 -9.14 1.60
N CYS A 162 -52.66 -8.19 2.35
CA CYS A 162 -53.10 -7.86 3.70
C CYS A 162 -53.25 -6.35 3.85
N ASN A 163 -54.26 -5.93 4.63
CA ASN A 163 -54.59 -4.52 4.82
C ASN A 163 -53.65 -3.85 5.84
N THR A 164 -52.41 -3.56 5.43
CA THR A 164 -51.47 -2.74 6.20
C THR A 164 -51.55 -1.28 5.77
N SER A 165 -51.72 -0.37 6.74
CA SER A 165 -51.68 1.07 6.50
C SER A 165 -50.33 1.65 6.94
N TRP A 166 -49.69 2.42 6.07
CA TRP A 166 -48.45 3.13 6.38
C TRP A 166 -48.76 4.61 6.64
N LYS A 167 -48.40 5.14 7.82
CA LYS A 167 -48.57 6.56 8.13
C LYS A 167 -47.34 7.33 7.68
N VAL A 168 -47.50 8.31 6.80
CA VAL A 168 -46.38 9.13 6.32
C VAL A 168 -46.14 10.30 7.28
N THR A 169 -44.98 10.34 7.93
CA THR A 169 -44.55 11.46 8.79
C THR A 169 -43.42 12.23 8.12
N LEU A 170 -43.53 13.55 8.07
CA LEU A 170 -42.53 14.40 7.43
C LEU A 170 -41.36 14.65 8.39
N PHE A 171 -40.17 14.19 8.00
CA PHE A 171 -38.94 14.53 8.73
C PHE A 171 -38.39 15.90 8.32
N MET A 172 -38.22 16.18 7.02
CA MET A 172 -37.64 17.43 6.52
C MET A 172 -38.27 17.83 5.18
N LYS A 173 -38.49 19.14 4.98
CA LYS A 173 -39.00 19.69 3.71
C LYS A 173 -37.91 19.74 2.65
N PHE A 174 -38.30 19.69 1.38
CA PHE A 174 -37.36 19.80 0.26
C PHE A 174 -36.66 21.18 0.22
N SER A 175 -37.37 22.26 0.61
CA SER A 175 -36.84 23.63 0.66
C SER A 175 -35.72 23.79 1.67
N ASP A 176 -35.78 23.03 2.76
CA ASP A 176 -34.86 23.12 3.89
C ASP A 176 -33.65 22.19 3.69
N TYR A 177 -33.74 21.27 2.71
CA TYR A 177 -32.68 20.36 2.31
C TYR A 177 -31.62 21.05 1.41
N ARG A 178 -31.08 22.18 1.85
CA ARG A 178 -30.00 22.88 1.13
C ARG A 178 -28.64 22.42 1.62
N GLU A 179 -27.67 22.24 0.73
CA GLU A 179 -26.35 21.70 1.09
C GLU A 179 -25.44 22.68 1.85
N ASP A 180 -25.76 23.97 1.80
CA ASP A 180 -25.03 25.10 2.42
C ASP A 180 -25.35 25.30 3.92
N VAL A 181 -26.45 24.71 4.40
CA VAL A 181 -26.99 24.92 5.75
C VAL A 181 -26.83 23.66 6.61
N LEU A 182 -26.64 23.86 7.91
CA LEU A 182 -26.60 22.82 8.93
C LEU A 182 -28.00 22.22 9.17
N LYS A 183 -28.12 20.90 8.99
CA LYS A 183 -29.42 20.21 9.12
C LYS A 183 -29.43 19.21 10.26
N GLY A 184 -30.63 19.00 10.82
CA GLY A 184 -30.90 17.86 11.70
C GLY A 184 -30.63 16.55 10.98
N GLY A 185 -29.71 15.77 11.52
CA GLY A 185 -29.19 14.51 11.01
C GLY A 185 -27.87 14.63 10.23
N ASP A 186 -27.31 15.83 10.08
CA ASP A 186 -25.95 15.98 9.55
C ASP A 186 -24.92 15.49 10.57
N VAL A 187 -23.84 14.89 10.06
CA VAL A 187 -22.68 14.47 10.86
C VAL A 187 -21.58 15.52 10.71
N VAL A 188 -21.03 15.94 11.84
CA VAL A 188 -20.00 16.99 11.90
C VAL A 188 -18.84 16.58 12.81
N ARG A 189 -17.71 17.25 12.60
CA ARG A 189 -16.58 17.26 13.53
C ARG A 189 -16.50 18.64 14.18
N LEU A 190 -16.39 18.67 15.49
CA LEU A 190 -16.20 19.92 16.23
C LEU A 190 -14.69 20.15 16.38
N PHE A 191 -14.17 21.17 15.69
CA PHE A 191 -12.75 21.54 15.71
C PHE A 191 -12.55 22.79 16.55
N HIS A 192 -11.71 22.72 17.57
CA HIS A 192 -11.39 23.86 18.42
C HIS A 192 -10.41 24.79 17.69
N ALA A 193 -10.79 26.06 17.47
CA ALA A 193 -10.00 26.99 16.66
C ALA A 193 -8.65 27.34 17.31
N GLU A 194 -8.63 27.68 18.60
CA GLU A 194 -7.39 28.12 19.28
C GLU A 194 -6.38 26.99 19.51
N GLN A 195 -6.83 25.85 20.05
CA GLN A 195 -5.96 24.72 20.35
C GLN A 195 -5.62 23.86 19.13
N GLU A 196 -6.30 24.08 17.99
CA GLU A 196 -6.25 23.24 16.80
C GLU A 196 -6.45 21.74 17.09
N LYS A 197 -7.54 21.39 17.80
CA LYS A 197 -7.83 19.99 18.19
C LYS A 197 -9.27 19.61 17.91
N PHE A 198 -9.48 18.34 17.56
CA PHE A 198 -10.83 17.80 17.41
C PHE A 198 -11.40 17.33 18.75
N LEU A 199 -12.70 17.55 18.93
CA LEU A 199 -13.50 16.97 20.01
C LEU A 199 -13.74 15.48 19.74
N THR A 200 -13.23 14.62 20.62
CA THR A 200 -13.35 13.17 20.51
C THR A 200 -13.98 12.56 21.74
N CYS A 201 -14.70 11.46 21.54
CA CYS A 201 -15.17 10.59 22.61
C CYS A 201 -14.49 9.22 22.48
N ASP A 202 -13.79 8.80 23.53
CA ASP A 202 -13.14 7.49 23.56
C ASP A 202 -13.30 6.81 24.93
N GLU A 203 -13.14 5.50 24.94
CA GLU A 203 -13.12 4.69 26.14
C GLU A 203 -11.70 4.67 26.73
N TYR A 204 -11.56 5.12 27.97
CA TYR A 204 -10.33 5.05 28.74
C TYR A 204 -10.68 4.53 30.14
N ARG A 205 -9.98 3.49 30.61
CA ARG A 205 -10.26 2.80 31.88
C ARG A 205 -11.72 2.33 32.03
N ASN A 206 -12.32 1.78 30.97
CA ASN A 206 -13.72 1.34 30.91
C ASN A 206 -14.76 2.46 31.20
N GLN A 207 -14.36 3.73 31.08
CA GLN A 207 -15.27 4.88 31.14
C GLN A 207 -15.15 5.69 29.84
N GLN A 208 -16.28 6.19 29.35
CA GLN A 208 -16.28 7.06 28.18
C GLN A 208 -15.95 8.48 28.59
N HIS A 209 -14.86 9.01 28.05
CA HIS A 209 -14.43 10.37 28.28
C HIS A 209 -14.53 11.19 27.00
N ILE A 210 -14.92 12.45 27.16
CA ILE A 210 -14.96 13.45 26.09
C ILE A 210 -13.77 14.38 26.29
N PHE A 211 -12.92 14.49 25.28
CA PHE A 211 -11.66 15.23 25.37
C PHE A 211 -11.25 15.83 24.03
N LEU A 212 -10.39 16.85 24.08
CA LEU A 212 -9.67 17.35 22.91
C LEU A 212 -8.44 16.49 22.67
N ARG A 213 -8.31 15.94 21.46
CA ARG A 213 -7.20 15.07 21.10
C ARG A 213 -6.00 15.87 20.61
N THR A 214 -4.86 15.76 21.28
CA THR A 214 -3.59 16.33 20.81
C THR A 214 -3.03 15.53 19.63
N THR A 215 -2.61 16.21 18.56
CA THR A 215 -2.01 15.60 17.36
C THR A 215 -0.62 16.16 17.12
N LEU A 216 0.31 15.31 16.65
CA LEU A 216 1.67 15.70 16.26
C LEU A 216 1.82 15.91 14.74
N ARG A 217 0.70 15.99 14.02
CA ARG A 217 0.71 16.26 12.57
C ARG A 217 0.95 17.75 12.35
N GLN A 218 1.63 18.11 11.25
CA GLN A 218 1.86 19.50 10.84
C GLN A 218 0.56 20.27 10.62
N SER A 219 -0.49 19.59 10.15
CA SER A 219 -1.83 20.14 10.00
C SER A 219 -2.79 19.37 10.90
N ALA A 220 -3.38 20.05 11.87
CA ALA A 220 -4.35 19.44 12.77
C ALA A 220 -5.66 19.04 12.05
N THR A 221 -6.09 19.80 11.05
CA THR A 221 -7.31 19.52 10.27
C THR A 221 -7.23 18.21 9.49
N SER A 222 -6.01 17.77 9.14
CA SER A 222 -5.78 16.44 8.53
C SER A 222 -6.01 15.27 9.48
N ALA A 223 -6.13 15.51 10.80
CA ALA A 223 -6.31 14.48 11.81
C ALA A 223 -7.79 14.04 11.92
N THR A 224 -8.34 13.53 10.83
CA THR A 224 -9.66 12.89 10.79
C THR A 224 -9.68 11.67 11.71
N SER A 225 -10.77 11.40 12.43
CA SER A 225 -10.92 10.22 13.29
C SER A 225 -12.39 9.81 13.30
N SER A 226 -12.66 8.50 13.35
CA SER A 226 -14.03 7.97 13.46
C SER A 226 -14.68 8.35 14.81
N LYS A 227 -13.86 8.45 15.87
CA LYS A 227 -14.23 8.86 17.24
C LYS A 227 -14.52 10.36 17.42
N ALA A 228 -14.44 11.15 16.36
CA ALA A 228 -14.68 12.61 16.37
C ALA A 228 -16.01 13.00 15.72
N LEU A 229 -16.85 12.01 15.38
CA LEU A 229 -18.07 12.21 14.61
C LEU A 229 -19.28 12.39 15.52
N TRP A 230 -19.94 13.53 15.35
CA TRP A 230 -21.11 13.94 16.09
C TRP A 230 -22.29 14.13 15.12
N GLU A 231 -23.35 13.37 15.32
CA GLU A 231 -24.65 13.55 14.67
C GLU A 231 -25.39 14.70 15.38
N ILE A 232 -25.87 15.66 14.59
CA ILE A 232 -26.63 16.79 15.10
C ILE A 232 -28.12 16.43 15.08
N GLU A 233 -28.76 16.50 16.23
CA GLU A 233 -30.21 16.49 16.33
C GLU A 233 -30.68 17.92 16.65
N VAL A 234 -31.64 18.43 15.87
CA VAL A 234 -32.26 19.75 16.11
C VAL A 234 -33.63 19.51 16.74
N PRO A 235 -33.73 19.43 18.08
CA PRO A 235 -35.02 19.44 18.76
C PRO A 235 -35.66 20.81 18.56
N THR A 236 -36.63 20.89 17.64
CA THR A 236 -37.42 22.11 17.48
C THR A 236 -38.40 22.22 18.66
N VAL A 237 -38.11 23.12 19.62
CA VAL A 237 -38.99 23.42 20.77
C VAL A 237 -40.40 23.87 20.32
N VAL A 238 -40.53 24.34 19.07
CA VAL A 238 -41.78 24.87 18.50
C VAL A 238 -42.71 23.77 17.95
N HIS A 239 -42.24 22.52 17.78
CA HIS A 239 -43.07 21.44 17.25
C HIS A 239 -43.17 20.28 18.25
N TYR A 240 -44.40 20.05 18.74
CA TYR A 240 -44.80 18.94 19.63
C TYR A 240 -44.60 17.52 19.02
N ASP A 241 -43.98 17.41 17.83
CA ASP A 241 -43.83 16.16 17.08
C ASP A 241 -42.37 15.63 17.18
N PRO A 242 -42.14 14.52 17.91
CA PRO A 242 -40.82 13.89 18.06
C PRO A 242 -40.18 13.44 16.74
N CYS A 243 -40.97 13.33 15.67
CA CYS A 243 -40.54 12.75 14.39
C CYS A 243 -40.00 13.79 13.40
N ARG A 244 -39.97 15.08 13.78
CA ARG A 244 -39.63 16.16 12.86
C ARG A 244 -38.20 16.66 13.05
N GLY A 245 -37.41 16.60 11.98
CA GLY A 245 -36.12 17.29 11.84
C GLY A 245 -36.29 18.64 11.12
N GLY A 246 -35.22 19.42 11.07
CA GLY A 246 -35.25 20.71 10.37
C GLY A 246 -33.87 21.28 10.11
N ALA A 247 -33.81 22.32 9.28
CA ALA A 247 -32.63 23.17 9.18
C ALA A 247 -32.44 23.93 10.50
N GLY A 248 -31.22 23.95 11.01
CA GLY A 248 -30.90 24.63 12.27
C GLY A 248 -30.93 26.14 12.09
N GLN A 249 -31.68 26.83 12.95
CA GLN A 249 -31.61 28.28 13.12
C GLN A 249 -30.72 28.62 14.33
N TRP A 250 -30.21 29.84 14.41
CA TRP A 250 -29.35 30.25 15.53
C TRP A 250 -30.06 30.20 16.89
N ASN A 251 -31.37 30.46 16.92
CA ASN A 251 -32.22 30.33 18.12
C ASN A 251 -32.68 28.88 18.42
N SER A 252 -32.26 27.90 17.61
CA SER A 252 -32.65 26.50 17.82
C SER A 252 -31.82 25.86 18.93
N LEU A 253 -32.41 24.87 19.58
CA LEU A 253 -31.67 23.97 20.47
C LEU A 253 -31.05 22.84 19.65
N PHE A 254 -29.85 22.43 20.03
CA PHE A 254 -29.08 21.39 19.39
C PHE A 254 -28.69 20.31 20.41
N ARG A 255 -28.73 19.06 19.96
CA ARG A 255 -28.16 17.90 20.66
C ARG A 255 -27.06 17.31 19.79
N PHE A 256 -25.96 16.92 20.43
CA PHE A 256 -24.87 16.24 19.76
C PHE A 256 -24.85 14.78 20.21
N LYS A 257 -24.98 13.87 19.26
CA LYS A 257 -24.95 12.43 19.49
C LYS A 257 -23.68 11.86 18.87
N HIS A 258 -22.87 11.16 19.65
CA HIS A 258 -21.68 10.51 19.17
C HIS A 258 -22.05 9.31 18.28
N LEU A 259 -21.55 9.27 17.05
CA LEU A 259 -22.00 8.30 16.05
C LEU A 259 -21.57 6.86 16.37
N ALA A 260 -20.37 6.66 16.93
CA ALA A 260 -19.85 5.32 17.19
C ALA A 260 -20.47 4.65 18.42
N THR A 261 -20.73 5.41 19.49
CA THR A 261 -21.30 4.88 20.75
C THR A 261 -22.80 5.05 20.85
N GLY A 262 -23.38 6.01 20.11
CA GLY A 262 -24.80 6.38 20.20
C GLY A 262 -25.14 7.28 21.40
N ASN A 263 -24.14 7.67 22.20
CA ASN A 263 -24.34 8.48 23.41
C ASN A 263 -24.41 9.97 23.10
N TYR A 264 -25.07 10.73 23.96
CA TYR A 264 -25.26 12.17 23.84
C TYR A 264 -24.19 12.94 24.62
N LEU A 265 -23.77 14.07 24.08
CA LEU A 265 -22.96 15.06 24.78
C LEU A 265 -23.82 15.70 25.87
N ALA A 266 -23.33 15.73 27.10
CA ALA A 266 -23.95 16.45 28.21
C ALA A 266 -22.90 17.17 29.07
N ALA A 267 -23.32 18.07 29.95
CA ALA A 267 -22.45 18.65 30.96
C ALA A 267 -22.96 18.34 32.37
N GLU A 268 -22.10 17.77 33.21
CA GLU A 268 -22.39 17.47 34.62
C GLU A 268 -21.47 18.26 35.55
N VAL A 269 -21.97 18.58 36.75
CA VAL A 269 -21.18 19.27 37.78
C VAL A 269 -20.00 18.40 38.19
N ASP A 270 -18.79 18.96 38.16
CA ASP A 270 -17.54 18.22 38.43
C ASP A 270 -17.59 17.54 39.80
N GLN A 271 -17.12 16.30 39.90
CA GLN A 271 -17.27 15.47 41.10
C GLN A 271 -16.58 16.08 42.33
N LYS A 272 -15.47 16.81 42.12
CA LYS A 272 -14.78 17.61 43.16
C LYS A 272 -15.63 18.77 43.70
N LEU A 273 -16.45 19.39 42.84
CA LEU A 273 -17.40 20.44 43.23
C LEU A 273 -18.62 19.84 43.94
N ARG A 274 -19.03 18.63 43.56
CA ARG A 274 -20.10 17.88 44.22
C ARG A 274 -19.73 17.48 45.65
N GLU A 275 -18.50 17.01 45.88
CA GLU A 275 -17.99 16.72 47.23
C GLU A 275 -17.90 17.98 48.11
N LEU A 276 -17.46 19.11 47.55
CA LEU A 276 -17.43 20.39 48.27
C LEU A 276 -18.84 20.98 48.53
N CYS A 277 -19.80 20.80 47.62
CA CYS A 277 -21.19 21.22 47.80
C CYS A 277 -21.95 20.35 48.80
N ILE A 278 -21.59 19.07 48.97
CA ILE A 278 -22.18 18.21 50.01
C ILE A 278 -21.68 18.60 51.41
N LEU A 279 -20.45 19.12 51.53
CA LEU A 279 -19.91 19.60 52.80
C LEU A 279 -20.50 20.94 53.29
N TYR A 280 -21.05 21.76 52.39
CA TYR A 280 -21.68 23.04 52.73
C TYR A 280 -23.17 23.03 52.33
N LYS A 281 -24.04 22.74 53.31
CA LYS A 281 -25.51 22.92 53.21
C LYS A 281 -25.91 24.35 52.78
N PRO A 282 -27.09 24.55 52.16
CA PRO A 282 -27.44 25.76 51.44
C PRO A 282 -27.77 26.91 52.39
N CYS A 283 -26.98 27.98 52.36
CA CYS A 283 -27.32 29.24 53.02
C CYS A 283 -27.32 30.38 51.98
N VAL A 284 -28.53 30.86 51.68
CA VAL A 284 -28.93 32.17 51.15
C VAL A 284 -28.04 32.82 50.07
N SER A 285 -28.60 32.79 48.86
CA SER A 285 -28.43 33.53 47.60
C SER A 285 -27.34 34.57 47.31
N ASP A 286 -26.57 35.16 48.24
CA ASP A 286 -25.74 36.35 47.91
C ASP A 286 -24.22 36.19 48.00
N LYS A 287 -23.71 34.99 48.35
CA LYS A 287 -22.26 34.74 48.46
C LYS A 287 -21.67 33.79 47.42
N ARG A 288 -22.44 33.38 46.39
CA ARG A 288 -21.90 32.60 45.26
C ARG A 288 -20.90 33.43 44.46
N ALA A 289 -21.22 34.68 44.13
CA ALA A 289 -20.41 35.53 43.25
C ALA A 289 -19.02 35.90 43.80
N THR A 290 -18.86 35.97 45.13
CA THR A 290 -17.60 36.39 45.78
C THR A 290 -16.58 35.27 45.93
N LEU A 291 -16.99 33.99 45.92
CA LEU A 291 -16.08 32.85 46.00
C LEU A 291 -15.39 32.53 44.64
N TRP A 292 -16.04 32.86 43.52
CA TRP A 292 -15.50 32.66 42.16
C TRP A 292 -14.39 33.66 41.77
N ARG A 293 -14.32 34.83 42.43
CA ARG A 293 -13.36 35.91 42.08
C ARG A 293 -11.94 35.71 42.63
N LYS A 294 -11.71 34.78 43.57
CA LYS A 294 -10.43 34.62 44.28
C LYS A 294 -9.71 33.27 44.06
N ARG A 295 -10.06 32.51 43.02
CA ARG A 295 -9.41 31.22 42.70
C ARG A 295 -8.52 31.30 41.46
N PRO A 296 -7.36 30.59 41.43
CA PRO A 296 -6.49 30.51 40.26
C PRO A 296 -7.25 29.92 39.06
N ALA A 297 -6.82 30.25 37.84
CA ALA A 297 -7.53 29.93 36.58
C ALA A 297 -7.87 28.44 36.39
N ALA A 298 -7.20 27.54 37.11
CA ALA A 298 -7.44 26.11 37.16
C ALA A 298 -8.77 25.67 37.82
N GLU A 299 -9.38 26.51 38.66
CA GLU A 299 -10.55 26.15 39.49
C GLU A 299 -11.86 26.85 39.07
N LYS A 300 -11.93 27.40 37.84
CA LYS A 300 -13.13 28.05 37.28
C LYS A 300 -14.03 27.11 36.46
N ILE A 301 -13.81 25.79 36.53
CA ILE A 301 -14.66 24.82 35.83
C ILE A 301 -15.92 24.57 36.67
N ALA A 302 -17.08 25.03 36.20
CA ALA A 302 -18.35 24.80 36.90
C ALA A 302 -18.90 23.39 36.63
N CYS A 303 -18.79 22.91 35.39
CA CYS A 303 -19.26 21.59 34.95
C CYS A 303 -18.31 21.01 33.90
N THR A 304 -18.20 19.69 33.82
CA THR A 304 -17.37 18.95 32.87
C THR A 304 -18.22 18.26 31.83
N LEU A 305 -17.74 18.13 30.60
CA LEU A 305 -18.46 17.41 29.55
C LEU A 305 -18.40 15.89 29.79
N VAL A 306 -19.56 15.23 29.71
CA VAL A 306 -19.75 13.79 29.97
C VAL A 306 -20.57 13.17 28.83
N SER A 307 -20.36 11.88 28.58
CA SER A 307 -21.11 11.08 27.62
C SER A 307 -22.29 10.41 28.33
N VAL A 308 -23.53 10.71 27.92
CA VAL A 308 -24.76 10.19 28.55
C VAL A 308 -25.55 9.34 27.56
N PRO A 309 -25.98 8.12 27.91
CA PRO A 309 -26.66 7.21 26.97
C PRO A 309 -28.08 7.65 26.58
N HIS A 310 -28.78 8.41 27.42
CA HIS A 310 -30.14 8.89 27.15
C HIS A 310 -30.16 10.39 26.86
N GLY A 311 -30.65 10.77 25.67
CA GLY A 311 -30.68 12.17 25.21
C GLY A 311 -31.92 12.96 25.64
N ASN A 312 -32.82 12.41 26.46
CA ASN A 312 -34.06 13.10 26.84
C ASN A 312 -33.86 14.16 27.93
N ASP A 313 -32.71 14.15 28.60
CA ASP A 313 -32.41 15.05 29.71
C ASP A 313 -32.03 16.44 29.22
N ILE A 314 -32.40 17.47 30.00
CA ILE A 314 -32.09 18.88 29.72
C ILE A 314 -30.57 19.13 29.71
N ALA A 315 -29.80 18.29 30.39
CA ALA A 315 -28.33 18.34 30.41
C ALA A 315 -27.67 18.04 29.05
N SER A 316 -28.42 17.52 28.07
CA SER A 316 -27.93 17.25 26.71
C SER A 316 -28.18 18.39 25.70
N LEU A 317 -28.83 19.48 26.14
CA LEU A 317 -29.24 20.59 25.27
C LEU A 317 -28.21 21.71 25.23
N PHE A 318 -27.83 22.09 24.01
CA PHE A 318 -26.92 23.19 23.71
C PHE A 318 -27.57 24.22 22.80
N GLU A 319 -27.20 25.49 22.98
CA GLU A 319 -27.49 26.58 22.05
C GLU A 319 -26.20 27.00 21.35
N LEU A 320 -26.32 27.36 20.06
CA LEU A 320 -25.20 27.85 19.24
C LEU A 320 -25.22 29.37 19.20
N ASP A 321 -24.09 29.99 19.54
CA ASP A 321 -23.91 31.43 19.40
C ASP A 321 -22.95 31.74 18.24
N ALA A 322 -23.33 32.72 17.40
CA ALA A 322 -22.56 33.13 16.24
C ALA A 322 -21.36 33.98 16.64
N THR A 323 -20.23 33.83 15.93
CA THR A 323 -19.07 34.73 16.11
C THR A 323 -19.21 36.04 15.33
N THR A 324 -20.02 36.05 14.28
CA THR A 324 -20.34 37.20 13.43
C THR A 324 -21.74 37.72 13.71
N LEU A 325 -22.00 39.01 13.45
CA LEU A 325 -23.32 39.62 13.59
C LEU A 325 -24.32 38.99 12.59
N GLN A 326 -25.11 38.00 13.02
CA GLN A 326 -26.17 37.36 12.23
C GLN A 326 -27.51 37.54 12.93
N MET A 327 -28.61 37.61 12.17
CA MET A 327 -29.94 37.66 12.75
C MET A 327 -30.31 36.30 13.36
N ALA A 328 -31.02 36.30 14.48
CA ALA A 328 -31.37 35.09 15.24
C ALA A 328 -32.22 34.08 14.44
N ASP A 329 -32.97 34.55 13.45
CA ASP A 329 -33.83 33.72 12.59
C ASP A 329 -33.09 33.18 11.34
N CYS A 330 -31.83 33.56 11.13
CA CYS A 330 -31.03 33.05 10.03
C CYS A 330 -30.67 31.57 10.24
N LEU A 331 -30.51 30.86 9.12
CA LEU A 331 -30.05 29.48 9.08
C LEU A 331 -28.54 29.41 9.36
N VAL A 332 -28.12 28.39 10.11
CA VAL A 332 -26.71 28.18 10.46
C VAL A 332 -25.94 27.63 9.24
N PRO A 333 -24.90 28.32 8.73
CA PRO A 333 -24.08 27.80 7.63
C PRO A 333 -23.25 26.57 8.03
N ARG A 334 -22.99 25.66 7.08
CA ARG A 334 -22.38 24.34 7.37
C ARG A 334 -20.95 24.36 7.93
N ASN A 335 -20.19 25.43 7.67
CA ASN A 335 -18.80 25.61 8.09
C ASN A 335 -18.61 26.88 8.95
N SER A 336 -19.54 27.16 9.85
CA SER A 336 -19.47 28.33 10.74
C SER A 336 -18.62 28.07 11.98
N TYR A 337 -18.00 29.13 12.50
CA TYR A 337 -17.46 29.16 13.85
C TYR A 337 -18.58 29.48 14.82
N VAL A 338 -18.77 28.61 15.82
CA VAL A 338 -19.83 28.70 16.81
C VAL A 338 -19.26 28.60 18.22
N ARG A 339 -19.97 29.19 19.17
CA ARG A 339 -19.75 28.94 20.59
C ARG A 339 -20.89 28.09 21.14
N LEU A 340 -20.56 27.19 22.06
CA LEU A 340 -21.52 26.26 22.65
C LEU A 340 -21.92 26.78 24.03
N ARG A 341 -23.23 27.04 24.21
CA ARG A 341 -23.83 27.39 25.50
C ARG A 341 -24.68 26.22 26.00
N HIS A 342 -24.41 25.75 27.21
CA HIS A 342 -25.18 24.68 27.84
C HIS A 342 -26.44 25.24 28.49
N LEU A 343 -27.61 24.71 28.15
CA LEU A 343 -28.90 25.29 28.58
C LEU A 343 -29.17 25.10 30.07
N CYS A 344 -28.88 23.92 30.64
CA CYS A 344 -29.24 23.58 32.01
C CYS A 344 -28.50 24.45 33.05
N THR A 345 -27.22 24.75 32.80
CA THR A 345 -26.36 25.51 33.75
C THR A 345 -26.08 26.93 33.27
N ASN A 346 -26.52 27.29 32.06
CA ASN A 346 -26.20 28.55 31.40
C ASN A 346 -24.69 28.87 31.39
N THR A 347 -23.85 27.85 31.16
CA THR A 347 -22.40 27.96 31.10
C THR A 347 -21.90 27.79 29.66
N TRP A 348 -20.77 28.42 29.36
CA TRP A 348 -20.09 28.35 28.07
C TRP A 348 -19.05 27.23 28.09
N VAL A 349 -18.91 26.48 27.00
CA VAL A 349 -17.88 25.44 26.87
C VAL A 349 -16.50 26.12 26.72
N SER A 350 -15.53 25.69 27.54
CA SER A 350 -14.16 26.19 27.54
C SER A 350 -13.16 25.04 27.61
N SER A 351 -12.18 25.06 26.71
CA SER A 351 -11.05 24.14 26.69
C SER A 351 -10.15 24.34 27.90
N THR A 352 -9.53 23.26 28.38
CA THR A 352 -8.54 23.32 29.45
C THR A 352 -7.30 22.53 29.05
N ASN A 353 -6.15 22.92 29.59
CA ASN A 353 -4.88 22.21 29.34
C ASN A 353 -4.65 21.05 30.33
N PHE A 354 -5.68 20.64 31.07
CA PHE A 354 -5.58 19.53 32.02
C PHE A 354 -5.70 18.18 31.29
N PRO A 355 -4.64 17.37 31.27
CA PRO A 355 -4.74 16.04 30.68
C PRO A 355 -5.47 15.07 31.61
N ILE A 356 -6.29 14.19 31.02
CA ILE A 356 -6.92 13.07 31.72
C ILE A 356 -5.90 11.93 31.92
N ASP A 357 -4.96 11.81 30.99
CA ASP A 357 -3.93 10.78 30.89
C ASP A 357 -2.56 11.25 31.43
N ALA A 358 -2.55 11.91 32.59
CA ALA A 358 -1.33 12.41 33.21
C ALA A 358 -0.32 11.30 33.62
N GLU A 359 -0.75 10.04 33.67
CA GLU A 359 0.11 8.89 33.99
C GLU A 359 0.88 8.33 32.78
N GLU A 360 0.48 8.64 31.55
CA GLU A 360 1.21 8.21 30.36
C GLU A 360 2.36 9.17 30.04
N GLU A 361 3.49 8.66 29.52
CA GLU A 361 4.67 9.45 29.17
C GLU A 361 4.38 10.64 28.25
N ARG A 362 3.26 10.60 27.51
CA ARG A 362 2.82 11.68 26.62
C ARG A 362 1.29 11.84 26.70
N PRO A 363 0.78 12.89 27.36
CA PRO A 363 -0.66 13.13 27.43
C PRO A 363 -1.22 13.57 26.08
N VAL A 364 -2.26 12.87 25.63
CA VAL A 364 -2.98 13.10 24.36
C VAL A 364 -4.42 13.56 24.63
N MET A 365 -4.97 13.32 25.82
CA MET A 365 -6.37 13.56 26.16
C MET A 365 -6.56 14.81 27.03
N LEU A 366 -7.01 15.93 26.45
CA LEU A 366 -7.26 17.16 27.22
C LEU A 366 -8.72 17.31 27.64
N LYS A 367 -8.95 17.53 28.93
CA LYS A 367 -10.27 17.69 29.52
C LYS A 367 -10.92 18.99 29.05
N ILE A 368 -12.23 18.96 28.85
CA ILE A 368 -13.03 20.14 28.52
C ILE A 368 -13.94 20.48 29.69
N GLY A 369 -13.97 21.76 30.04
CA GLY A 369 -14.81 22.30 31.09
C GLY A 369 -15.89 23.23 30.54
N THR A 370 -16.76 23.69 31.42
CA THR A 370 -17.66 24.80 31.16
C THR A 370 -17.43 25.89 32.19
N CYS A 371 -17.47 27.13 31.75
CA CYS A 371 -17.28 28.32 32.57
C CYS A 371 -18.49 29.27 32.39
N PRO A 372 -18.98 29.93 33.45
CA PRO A 372 -20.06 30.91 33.32
C PRO A 372 -19.64 32.18 32.56
N THR A 373 -18.33 32.48 32.47
CA THR A 373 -17.85 33.63 31.71
C THR A 373 -17.71 33.29 30.23
N LYS A 374 -18.28 34.15 29.38
CA LYS A 374 -18.12 34.08 27.93
C LYS A 374 -16.68 34.48 27.57
N GLU A 375 -15.93 33.56 26.99
CA GLU A 375 -14.57 33.81 26.49
C GLU A 375 -14.58 33.74 24.96
N ASP A 376 -14.19 34.82 24.29
CA ASP A 376 -14.32 34.91 22.83
C ASP A 376 -13.37 33.98 22.06
N LYS A 377 -12.26 33.57 22.70
CA LYS A 377 -11.26 32.62 22.17
C LYS A 377 -11.77 31.18 22.06
N GLU A 378 -12.82 30.82 22.82
CA GLU A 378 -13.36 29.46 22.89
C GLU A 378 -14.39 29.24 21.77
N ALA A 379 -13.91 29.21 20.53
CA ALA A 379 -14.72 28.99 19.34
C ALA A 379 -14.49 27.61 18.74
N PHE A 380 -15.58 26.92 18.39
CA PHE A 380 -15.57 25.66 17.67
C PHE A 380 -15.96 25.88 16.21
N ALA A 381 -15.14 25.42 15.28
CA ALA A 381 -15.53 25.28 13.89
C ALA A 381 -16.36 24.01 13.72
N ILE A 382 -17.56 24.14 13.18
CA ILE A 382 -18.35 23.01 12.70
C ILE A 382 -17.76 22.59 11.36
N VAL A 383 -17.17 21.41 11.29
CA VAL A 383 -16.63 20.85 10.04
C VAL A 383 -17.60 19.79 9.54
N SER A 384 -18.22 20.07 8.40
CA SER A 384 -19.15 19.14 7.77
C SER A 384 -18.45 17.87 7.26
N VAL A 385 -19.09 16.72 7.49
CA VAL A 385 -18.61 15.43 7.03
C VAL A 385 -19.46 14.96 5.84
N PRO A 386 -18.83 14.55 4.73
CA PRO A 386 -19.56 13.96 3.61
C PRO A 386 -20.27 12.65 3.98
N LEU A 387 -21.46 12.43 3.39
CA LEU A 387 -22.27 11.24 3.67
C LEU A 387 -21.62 9.92 3.19
N PHE A 388 -20.67 9.95 2.26
CA PHE A 388 -19.93 8.73 1.88
C PHE A 388 -19.03 8.23 3.02
N GLU A 389 -18.41 9.13 3.78
CA GLU A 389 -17.54 8.75 4.90
C GLU A 389 -18.36 8.14 6.05
N VAL A 390 -19.55 8.69 6.31
CA VAL A 390 -20.50 8.14 7.28
C VAL A 390 -20.94 6.72 6.88
N ARG A 391 -21.25 6.50 5.59
CA ARG A 391 -21.61 5.18 5.06
C ARG A 391 -20.47 4.17 5.17
N ASP A 392 -19.25 4.59 4.88
CA ASP A 392 -18.05 3.76 4.99
C ASP A 392 -17.81 3.33 6.45
N LEU A 393 -18.06 4.23 7.41
CA LEU A 393 -17.99 3.92 8.84
C LEU A 393 -19.11 2.99 9.30
N ASP A 394 -20.35 3.24 8.89
CA ASP A 394 -21.49 2.38 9.22
C ASP A 394 -21.26 0.96 8.67
N PHE A 395 -20.78 0.84 7.43
CA PHE A 395 -20.42 -0.43 6.82
C PHE A 395 -19.35 -1.16 7.63
N ALA A 396 -18.30 -0.46 8.07
CA ALA A 396 -17.26 -1.03 8.91
C ALA A 396 -17.80 -1.52 10.26
N ASN A 397 -18.68 -0.76 10.91
CA ASN A 397 -19.30 -1.11 12.19
C ASN A 397 -20.21 -2.34 12.07
N ASP A 398 -21.05 -2.38 11.04
CA ASP A 398 -21.96 -3.49 10.80
C ASP A 398 -21.18 -4.75 10.40
N ALA A 399 -20.13 -4.62 9.58
CA ALA A 399 -19.22 -5.71 9.27
C ALA A 399 -18.55 -6.27 10.53
N ASN A 400 -18.05 -5.42 11.43
CA ASN A 400 -17.43 -5.85 12.69
C ASN A 400 -18.42 -6.68 13.55
N LYS A 401 -19.68 -6.24 13.70
CA LYS A 401 -20.69 -6.98 14.47
C LYS A 401 -20.97 -8.37 13.89
N VAL A 402 -21.09 -8.47 12.56
CA VAL A 402 -21.33 -9.74 11.88
C VAL A 402 -20.12 -10.67 12.02
N LEU A 403 -18.90 -10.15 11.82
CA LEU A 403 -17.67 -10.93 11.96
C LEU A 403 -17.47 -11.37 13.41
N GLU A 404 -17.74 -10.53 14.40
CA GLU A 404 -17.63 -10.89 15.81
C GLU A 404 -18.60 -12.03 16.19
N SER A 405 -19.87 -11.94 15.76
CA SER A 405 -20.85 -13.01 15.93
C SER A 405 -20.38 -14.32 15.27
N THR A 406 -19.79 -14.20 14.07
CA THR A 406 -19.21 -15.34 13.35
C THR A 406 -18.03 -15.95 14.11
N VAL A 407 -17.12 -15.15 14.67
CA VAL A 407 -15.98 -15.63 15.47
C VAL A 407 -16.47 -16.38 16.70
N ARG A 408 -17.49 -15.88 17.40
CA ARG A 408 -18.09 -16.60 18.53
C ARG A 408 -18.68 -17.94 18.09
N LYS A 409 -19.44 -17.97 16.98
CA LYS A 409 -20.00 -19.21 16.43
C LYS A 409 -18.92 -20.20 15.95
N LEU A 410 -17.83 -19.70 15.38
CA LEU A 410 -16.65 -20.49 14.99
C LEU A 410 -16.03 -21.17 16.21
N GLN A 411 -15.95 -20.48 17.35
CA GLN A 411 -15.41 -21.03 18.60
C GLN A 411 -16.27 -22.17 19.18
N TYR A 412 -17.59 -22.14 18.95
CA TYR A 412 -18.52 -23.19 19.38
C TYR A 412 -18.76 -24.28 18.32
N GLY A 413 -18.04 -24.27 17.18
CA GLY A 413 -18.01 -25.37 16.22
C GLY A 413 -19.23 -25.53 15.28
N ASN A 414 -20.23 -24.64 15.33
CA ASN A 414 -21.47 -24.78 14.54
C ASN A 414 -21.72 -23.58 13.61
N ILE A 415 -21.43 -23.75 12.31
CA ILE A 415 -21.72 -22.73 11.27
C ILE A 415 -22.50 -23.34 10.13
N ALA A 416 -23.66 -22.73 9.85
CA ALA A 416 -24.50 -23.11 8.73
C ALA A 416 -23.84 -22.76 7.38
N GLN A 417 -24.11 -23.55 6.34
CA GLN A 417 -23.58 -23.31 4.99
C GLN A 417 -24.00 -21.95 4.42
N ASN A 418 -25.21 -21.49 4.75
CA ASN A 418 -25.71 -20.18 4.33
C ASN A 418 -24.92 -19.03 4.99
N GLU A 419 -24.68 -19.11 6.30
CA GLU A 419 -23.86 -18.14 7.02
C GLU A 419 -22.45 -18.07 6.45
N ARG A 420 -21.85 -19.23 6.13
CA ARG A 420 -20.54 -19.28 5.46
C ARG A 420 -20.55 -18.50 4.15
N ARG A 421 -21.56 -18.70 3.30
CA ARG A 421 -21.70 -17.94 2.04
C ARG A 421 -21.87 -16.44 2.27
N PHE A 422 -22.60 -16.04 3.32
CA PHE A 422 -22.74 -14.63 3.69
C PHE A 422 -21.41 -14.02 4.17
N VAL A 423 -20.65 -14.75 4.98
CA VAL A 423 -19.33 -14.30 5.46
C VAL A 423 -18.33 -14.21 4.31
N THR A 424 -18.31 -15.19 3.40
CA THR A 424 -17.47 -15.14 2.19
C THR A 424 -17.78 -13.89 1.37
N LYS A 425 -19.06 -13.62 1.09
CA LYS A 425 -19.47 -12.43 0.35
C LYS A 425 -19.13 -11.13 1.08
N LEU A 426 -19.27 -11.09 2.41
CA LEU A 426 -18.87 -9.94 3.22
C LEU A 426 -17.37 -9.68 3.13
N LEU A 427 -16.53 -10.72 3.14
CA LEU A 427 -15.08 -10.59 2.96
C LEU A 427 -14.72 -10.12 1.55
N GLU A 428 -15.42 -10.59 0.50
CA GLU A 428 -15.27 -10.07 -0.85
C GLU A 428 -15.61 -8.57 -0.92
N ASP A 429 -16.74 -8.18 -0.33
CA ASP A 429 -17.18 -6.78 -0.26
C ASP A 429 -16.16 -5.92 0.52
N LEU A 430 -15.52 -6.47 1.57
CA LEU A 430 -14.45 -5.79 2.32
C LEU A 430 -13.19 -5.57 1.47
N ILE A 431 -12.83 -6.50 0.59
CA ILE A 431 -11.68 -6.33 -0.32
C ILE A 431 -11.96 -5.18 -1.29
N PHE A 432 -13.13 -5.17 -1.94
CA PHE A 432 -13.52 -4.08 -2.84
C PHE A 432 -13.66 -2.75 -2.10
N PHE A 433 -14.16 -2.76 -0.86
CA PHE A 433 -14.23 -1.58 -0.01
C PHE A 433 -12.85 -0.95 0.22
N VAL A 434 -11.84 -1.75 0.60
CA VAL A 434 -10.47 -1.26 0.81
C VAL A 434 -9.81 -0.82 -0.49
N CYS A 435 -10.09 -1.51 -1.61
CA CYS A 435 -9.50 -1.19 -2.92
C CYS A 435 -10.17 0.00 -3.64
N GLU A 436 -11.37 0.43 -3.21
CA GLU A 436 -12.18 1.46 -3.89
C GLU A 436 -12.56 1.11 -5.34
N VAL A 437 -12.44 -0.17 -5.72
CA VAL A 437 -12.78 -0.66 -7.06
C VAL A 437 -14.23 -1.16 -7.07
N PRO A 438 -15.08 -0.74 -8.03
CA PRO A 438 -16.42 -1.30 -8.18
C PRO A 438 -16.35 -2.78 -8.58
N ASN A 439 -17.21 -3.62 -7.98
CA ASN A 439 -17.23 -5.06 -8.25
C ASN A 439 -17.74 -5.36 -9.68
N ASN A 440 -16.81 -5.42 -10.63
CA ASN A 440 -17.09 -5.71 -12.03
C ASN A 440 -17.22 -7.22 -12.33
N GLY A 441 -17.16 -8.08 -11.31
CA GLY A 441 -17.11 -9.54 -11.46
C GLY A 441 -15.72 -10.06 -11.83
N GLN A 442 -14.67 -9.32 -11.45
CA GLN A 442 -13.28 -9.78 -11.52
C GLN A 442 -12.99 -10.75 -10.38
N ASP A 443 -11.97 -11.60 -10.55
CA ASP A 443 -11.51 -12.46 -9.47
C ASP A 443 -11.00 -11.60 -8.32
N VAL A 444 -11.61 -11.80 -7.15
CA VAL A 444 -11.37 -11.00 -5.93
C VAL A 444 -9.93 -11.15 -5.45
N LEU A 445 -9.32 -12.29 -5.76
CA LEU A 445 -7.95 -12.62 -5.37
C LEU A 445 -6.88 -11.90 -6.21
N SER A 446 -7.21 -11.43 -7.42
CA SER A 446 -6.24 -10.79 -8.32
C SER A 446 -6.32 -9.25 -8.34
N VAL A 447 -7.21 -8.63 -7.55
CA VAL A 447 -7.39 -7.17 -7.57
C VAL A 447 -6.15 -6.48 -7.02
N VAL A 448 -5.47 -5.70 -7.85
CA VAL A 448 -4.29 -4.91 -7.48
C VAL A 448 -4.73 -3.50 -7.12
N ILE A 449 -4.27 -2.98 -5.98
CA ILE A 449 -4.51 -1.59 -5.59
C ILE A 449 -3.50 -0.70 -6.31
N SER A 450 -3.99 0.24 -7.12
CA SER A 450 -3.17 1.29 -7.72
C SER A 450 -3.01 2.49 -6.77
N ASN A 451 -4.03 2.81 -5.97
CA ASN A 451 -4.02 3.91 -4.98
C ASN A 451 -4.72 3.51 -3.67
N PRO A 452 -4.00 3.22 -2.57
CA PRO A 452 -4.63 2.81 -1.32
C PRO A 452 -5.27 4.00 -0.59
N ASN A 453 -6.55 3.86 -0.22
CA ASN A 453 -7.26 4.88 0.57
C ASN A 453 -6.94 4.73 2.07
N ARG A 454 -6.15 5.68 2.59
CA ARG A 454 -5.68 5.70 3.98
C ARG A 454 -6.81 5.77 5.01
N GLU A 455 -7.91 6.46 4.69
CA GLU A 455 -9.03 6.62 5.63
C GLU A 455 -9.79 5.31 5.78
N ARG A 456 -10.04 4.56 4.69
CA ARG A 456 -10.65 3.22 4.78
C ARG A 456 -9.76 2.21 5.48
N GLN A 457 -8.46 2.19 5.17
CA GLN A 457 -7.50 1.35 5.90
C GLN A 457 -7.45 1.67 7.40
N LYS A 458 -7.61 2.95 7.76
CA LYS A 458 -7.70 3.39 9.14
C LYS A 458 -8.98 2.91 9.82
N LEU A 459 -10.13 2.95 9.14
CA LEU A 459 -11.41 2.42 9.64
C LEU A 459 -11.31 0.93 9.96
N MET A 460 -10.63 0.13 9.12
CA MET A 460 -10.42 -1.31 9.37
C MET A 460 -9.74 -1.60 10.72
N ARG A 461 -8.82 -0.72 11.14
CA ARG A 461 -8.14 -0.83 12.44
C ARG A 461 -8.96 -0.24 13.58
N GLU A 462 -9.50 0.98 13.41
CA GLU A 462 -10.24 1.67 14.49
C GLU A 462 -11.54 0.96 14.87
N GLN A 463 -12.21 0.30 13.92
CA GLN A 463 -13.44 -0.48 14.15
C GLN A 463 -13.18 -1.96 14.45
N ASN A 464 -11.95 -2.33 14.80
CA ASN A 464 -11.57 -3.69 15.21
C ASN A 464 -11.82 -4.81 14.19
N ILE A 465 -12.07 -4.48 12.91
CA ILE A 465 -12.26 -5.50 11.85
C ILE A 465 -11.02 -6.38 11.71
N LEU A 466 -9.81 -5.79 11.76
CA LEU A 466 -8.56 -6.56 11.74
C LEU A 466 -8.47 -7.56 12.90
N ALA A 467 -8.96 -7.19 14.09
CA ALA A 467 -8.98 -8.08 15.25
C ALA A 467 -9.89 -9.30 14.99
N GLN A 468 -11.08 -9.06 14.42
CA GLN A 468 -12.01 -10.13 14.07
C GLN A 468 -11.49 -11.02 12.94
N ILE A 469 -10.77 -10.46 11.94
CA ILE A 469 -10.12 -11.25 10.89
C ILE A 469 -9.10 -12.21 11.51
N PHE A 470 -8.26 -11.75 12.44
CA PHE A 470 -7.38 -12.67 13.20
C PHE A 470 -8.17 -13.65 14.08
N GLY A 471 -9.33 -13.25 14.59
CA GLY A 471 -10.28 -14.13 15.25
C GLY A 471 -10.74 -15.28 14.34
N ILE A 472 -11.10 -14.98 13.08
CA ILE A 472 -11.48 -15.99 12.07
C ILE A 472 -10.29 -16.85 11.67
N LEU A 473 -9.08 -16.30 11.62
CA LEU A 473 -7.88 -17.09 11.36
C LEU A 473 -7.53 -18.01 12.53
N LYS A 474 -7.86 -17.65 13.78
CA LYS A 474 -7.49 -18.44 14.98
C LYS A 474 -8.58 -19.43 15.42
N ALA A 475 -9.84 -19.00 15.41
CA ALA A 475 -10.96 -19.74 15.97
C ALA A 475 -11.15 -21.16 15.41
N PRO A 476 -10.99 -21.43 14.10
CA PRO A 476 -11.14 -22.78 13.54
C PRO A 476 -10.12 -23.80 14.07
N PHE A 477 -8.98 -23.32 14.60
CA PHE A 477 -7.84 -24.15 15.00
C PHE A 477 -7.61 -24.17 16.52
N THR A 478 -8.32 -23.35 17.30
CA THR A 478 -8.23 -23.36 18.76
C THR A 478 -9.08 -24.46 19.37
N ASP A 479 -8.43 -25.35 20.11
CA ASP A 479 -9.09 -26.41 20.87
C ASP A 479 -9.57 -25.87 22.22
N LEU A 480 -10.90 -25.84 22.42
CA LEU A 480 -11.56 -25.47 23.67
C LEU A 480 -12.16 -26.69 24.39
N GLY A 481 -11.76 -27.91 24.03
CA GLY A 481 -12.10 -29.14 24.77
C GLY A 481 -12.95 -30.16 24.01
N GLU A 482 -13.47 -29.85 22.81
CA GLU A 482 -14.13 -30.81 21.90
C GLU A 482 -13.28 -31.15 20.66
N GLY A 483 -12.02 -30.69 20.61
CA GLY A 483 -11.14 -30.84 19.45
C GLY A 483 -11.28 -29.66 18.47
N PRO A 484 -10.21 -29.32 17.71
CA PRO A 484 -10.28 -28.27 16.70
C PRO A 484 -11.20 -28.69 15.55
N MET A 485 -12.08 -27.77 15.12
CA MET A 485 -13.06 -27.99 14.04
C MET A 485 -12.39 -28.36 12.70
N LEU A 486 -11.17 -27.87 12.45
CA LEU A 486 -10.32 -28.28 11.34
C LEU A 486 -8.88 -28.44 11.79
N LYS A 487 -8.18 -29.46 11.28
CA LYS A 487 -6.72 -29.45 11.25
C LYS A 487 -6.26 -28.72 10.01
N LEU A 488 -5.14 -28.00 10.09
CA LEU A 488 -4.59 -27.30 8.91
C LEU A 488 -4.26 -28.25 7.75
N GLU A 489 -3.97 -29.51 8.05
CA GLU A 489 -3.69 -30.56 7.07
C GLU A 489 -4.94 -30.98 6.27
N ASP A 490 -6.14 -30.81 6.83
CA ASP A 490 -7.41 -31.16 6.17
C ASP A 490 -7.89 -30.07 5.18
N LEU A 491 -7.21 -28.93 5.09
CA LEU A 491 -7.55 -27.84 4.14
C LEU A 491 -7.28 -28.19 2.67
N GLY A 492 -6.55 -29.28 2.40
CA GLY A 492 -6.37 -29.83 1.06
C GLY A 492 -7.61 -30.55 0.52
N ASP A 493 -8.58 -30.89 1.39
CA ASP A 493 -9.77 -31.64 1.03
C ASP A 493 -10.84 -30.74 0.36
N GLN A 494 -11.45 -31.22 -0.73
CA GLN A 494 -12.45 -30.46 -1.50
C GLN A 494 -13.68 -30.05 -0.65
N ARG A 495 -13.99 -30.79 0.42
CA ARG A 495 -15.05 -30.47 1.39
C ARG A 495 -14.81 -29.15 2.14
N TYR A 496 -13.54 -28.79 2.34
CA TYR A 496 -13.13 -27.58 3.03
C TYR A 496 -12.72 -26.44 2.08
N ALA A 497 -12.89 -26.61 0.76
CA ALA A 497 -12.61 -25.56 -0.23
C ALA A 497 -13.30 -24.20 0.07
N PRO A 498 -14.56 -24.14 0.55
CA PRO A 498 -15.17 -22.86 0.94
C PRO A 498 -14.49 -22.20 2.16
N PHE A 499 -13.92 -23.00 3.07
CA PHE A 499 -13.14 -22.49 4.20
C PHE A 499 -11.77 -22.01 3.75
N LYS A 500 -11.08 -22.78 2.88
CA LYS A 500 -9.82 -22.35 2.26
C LYS A 500 -9.99 -21.01 1.54
N TYR A 501 -11.04 -20.86 0.75
CA TYR A 501 -11.35 -19.59 0.07
C TYR A 501 -11.62 -18.45 1.06
N MET A 502 -12.39 -18.70 2.13
CA MET A 502 -12.60 -17.71 3.20
C MET A 502 -11.28 -17.24 3.84
N LEU A 503 -10.37 -18.16 4.14
CA LEU A 503 -9.06 -17.83 4.73
C LEU A 503 -8.18 -17.06 3.73
N GLN A 504 -8.20 -17.43 2.44
CA GLN A 504 -7.50 -16.68 1.38
C GLN A 504 -8.00 -15.24 1.29
N LEU A 505 -9.31 -15.02 1.37
CA LEU A 505 -9.90 -13.67 1.42
C LEU A 505 -9.44 -12.92 2.67
N CYS A 506 -9.38 -13.55 3.85
CA CYS A 506 -8.85 -12.93 5.07
C CYS A 506 -7.41 -12.43 4.88
N TYR A 507 -6.51 -13.25 4.33
CA TYR A 507 -5.14 -12.82 4.06
C TYR A 507 -5.05 -11.74 2.99
N ARG A 508 -5.94 -11.76 1.98
CA ARG A 508 -6.01 -10.72 0.96
C ARG A 508 -6.46 -9.37 1.56
N VAL A 509 -7.47 -9.37 2.44
CA VAL A 509 -7.87 -8.16 3.19
C VAL A 509 -6.70 -7.64 4.02
N LEU A 510 -5.97 -8.51 4.72
CA LEU A 510 -4.77 -8.12 5.47
C LEU A 510 -3.73 -7.48 4.57
N ARG A 511 -3.45 -8.07 3.39
CA ARG A 511 -2.51 -7.54 2.40
C ARG A 511 -2.89 -6.13 1.93
N HIS A 512 -4.16 -5.89 1.64
CA HIS A 512 -4.62 -4.56 1.22
C HIS A 512 -4.63 -3.54 2.36
N SER A 513 -4.82 -3.99 3.60
CA SER A 513 -4.83 -3.10 4.77
C SER A 513 -3.45 -2.60 5.20
N GLN A 514 -2.36 -3.27 4.76
CA GLN A 514 -0.98 -2.95 5.13
C GLN A 514 -0.19 -2.14 4.10
N GLN A 515 -0.69 -2.04 2.85
CA GLN A 515 -0.03 -1.27 1.79
C GLN A 515 0.09 0.21 2.18
N ASP A 516 1.31 0.73 2.17
CA ASP A 516 1.67 2.12 2.49
C ASP A 516 1.19 2.67 3.84
N TYR A 517 0.90 1.81 4.82
CA TYR A 517 0.38 2.24 6.11
C TYR A 517 1.02 1.56 7.33
N ARG A 518 2.07 2.22 7.85
CA ARG A 518 2.91 1.77 8.97
C ARG A 518 2.15 1.36 10.23
N LYS A 519 1.14 2.14 10.65
CA LYS A 519 0.40 1.84 11.89
C LYS A 519 -0.42 0.53 11.78
N ASN A 520 -0.88 0.17 10.59
CA ASN A 520 -1.53 -1.13 10.37
C ASN A 520 -0.51 -2.26 10.35
N GLN A 521 0.66 -2.04 9.74
CA GLN A 521 1.76 -3.00 9.75
C GLN A 521 2.22 -3.33 11.19
N GLU A 522 2.39 -2.33 12.05
CA GLU A 522 2.71 -2.53 13.48
C GLU A 522 1.62 -3.32 14.24
N TYR A 523 0.35 -3.15 13.88
CA TYR A 523 -0.76 -3.90 14.48
C TYR A 523 -0.75 -5.36 14.04
N ILE A 524 -0.59 -5.61 12.74
CA ILE A 524 -0.53 -6.95 12.13
C ILE A 524 0.71 -7.71 12.63
N ALA A 525 1.86 -7.04 12.75
CA ALA A 525 3.10 -7.63 13.24
C ALA A 525 3.00 -8.21 14.67
N LYS A 526 2.12 -7.68 15.53
CA LYS A 526 1.86 -8.29 16.86
C LYS A 526 1.24 -9.68 16.79
N LYS A 527 0.61 -10.05 15.67
CA LYS A 527 -0.04 -11.33 15.43
C LYS A 527 0.74 -12.22 14.45
N PHE A 528 2.01 -11.90 14.23
CA PHE A 528 2.89 -12.61 13.30
C PHE A 528 2.97 -14.13 13.59
N SER A 529 2.99 -14.53 14.87
CA SER A 529 3.01 -15.94 15.26
C SER A 529 1.85 -16.77 14.71
N ILE A 530 0.64 -16.19 14.62
CA ILE A 530 -0.53 -16.86 14.03
C ILE A 530 -0.29 -17.07 12.54
N MET A 531 0.21 -16.05 11.85
CA MET A 531 0.44 -16.13 10.42
C MET A 531 1.49 -17.20 10.08
N GLN A 532 2.55 -17.32 10.91
CA GLN A 532 3.60 -18.32 10.73
C GLN A 532 3.10 -19.76 10.78
N SER A 533 2.23 -20.10 11.74
CA SER A 533 1.69 -21.46 11.85
C SER A 533 0.82 -21.88 10.66
N GLN A 534 0.36 -20.92 9.87
CA GLN A 534 -0.56 -21.10 8.74
C GLN A 534 0.14 -21.04 7.38
N ILE A 535 1.47 -20.88 7.37
CA ILE A 535 2.28 -20.91 6.15
C ILE A 535 2.38 -22.35 5.60
N GLY A 536 2.36 -22.50 4.27
CA GLY A 536 2.58 -23.78 3.59
C GLY A 536 1.32 -24.61 3.34
N TYR A 537 0.12 -24.05 3.54
CA TYR A 537 -1.17 -24.71 3.29
C TYR A 537 -1.99 -24.05 2.16
N GLU A 538 -1.33 -23.32 1.24
CA GLU A 538 -1.97 -22.62 0.10
C GLU A 538 -3.06 -21.59 0.48
N ILE A 539 -2.92 -20.98 1.66
CA ILE A 539 -3.85 -19.97 2.20
C ILE A 539 -3.49 -18.53 1.72
N LEU A 540 -2.47 -18.37 0.87
CA LEU A 540 -1.89 -17.06 0.45
C LEU A 540 -1.33 -16.22 1.61
N ALA A 541 -1.01 -16.86 2.75
CA ALA A 541 -0.34 -16.20 3.87
C ALA A 541 1.03 -15.61 3.48
N GLU A 542 1.64 -16.24 2.49
CA GLU A 542 2.98 -15.98 1.98
C GLU A 542 3.09 -14.57 1.37
N ASP A 543 2.11 -14.16 0.55
CA ASP A 543 2.05 -12.84 -0.09
C ASP A 543 1.84 -11.70 0.91
N THR A 544 1.11 -11.98 1.99
CA THR A 544 0.87 -11.00 3.05
C THR A 544 2.14 -10.80 3.88
N ILE A 545 2.92 -11.86 4.10
CA ILE A 545 4.18 -11.79 4.85
C ILE A 545 5.27 -11.11 4.02
N THR A 546 5.48 -11.49 2.74
CA THR A 546 6.43 -10.77 1.87
C THR A 546 6.13 -9.28 1.87
N ALA A 547 4.88 -8.89 1.66
CA ALA A 547 4.48 -7.49 1.63
C ALA A 547 4.61 -6.78 2.99
N LEU A 548 4.50 -7.49 4.11
CA LEU A 548 4.70 -6.91 5.46
C LEU A 548 6.17 -6.63 5.74
N LEU A 549 7.03 -7.58 5.36
CA LEU A 549 8.46 -7.55 5.63
C LEU A 549 9.22 -6.66 4.62
N HIS A 550 8.68 -6.49 3.42
CA HIS A 550 9.26 -5.61 2.41
C HIS A 550 9.34 -4.17 2.92
N ASN A 551 10.55 -3.59 2.84
CA ASN A 551 10.85 -2.18 3.11
C ASN A 551 10.59 -1.68 4.56
N ASN A 552 10.56 -2.57 5.56
CA ASN A 552 10.21 -2.23 6.95
C ASN A 552 11.24 -2.64 8.02
N ARG A 553 12.47 -2.12 7.93
CA ARG A 553 13.57 -2.37 8.90
C ARG A 553 13.16 -2.32 10.38
N LYS A 554 12.44 -1.28 10.82
CA LYS A 554 12.04 -1.11 12.23
C LYS A 554 11.06 -2.17 12.74
N LEU A 555 10.26 -2.76 11.85
CA LEU A 555 9.35 -3.85 12.23
C LEU A 555 10.13 -5.16 12.38
N LEU A 556 11.07 -5.40 11.47
CA LEU A 556 11.96 -6.56 11.49
C LEU A 556 12.77 -6.60 12.79
N GLU A 557 13.39 -5.49 13.17
CA GLU A 557 14.18 -5.39 14.41
C GLU A 557 13.36 -5.60 15.69
N LYS A 558 12.08 -5.25 15.69
CA LYS A 558 11.23 -5.30 16.89
C LYS A 558 10.48 -6.63 17.06
N HIS A 559 10.05 -7.25 15.95
CA HIS A 559 9.11 -8.36 15.98
C HIS A 559 9.72 -9.70 15.56
N ILE A 560 10.90 -9.71 14.94
CA ILE A 560 11.60 -10.95 14.60
C ILE A 560 12.54 -11.31 15.76
N THR A 561 12.20 -12.37 16.48
CA THR A 561 13.04 -12.96 17.52
C THR A 561 13.50 -14.36 17.12
N ALA A 562 14.33 -14.96 17.97
CA ALA A 562 14.79 -16.33 17.83
C ALA A 562 13.66 -17.35 17.65
N LYS A 563 12.51 -17.16 18.32
CA LYS A 563 11.38 -18.10 18.29
C LYS A 563 10.68 -18.14 16.94
N GLU A 564 10.52 -16.97 16.31
CA GLU A 564 9.93 -16.87 14.97
C GLU A 564 10.82 -17.57 13.95
N ILE A 565 12.14 -17.37 14.02
CA ILE A 565 13.12 -18.02 13.13
C ILE A 565 13.14 -19.53 13.36
N GLU A 566 13.14 -20.01 14.61
CA GLU A 566 13.08 -21.44 14.92
C GLU A 566 11.83 -22.11 14.33
N THR A 567 10.69 -21.42 14.35
CA THR A 567 9.45 -21.91 13.75
C THR A 567 9.56 -22.02 12.23
N PHE A 568 10.20 -21.06 11.56
CA PHE A 568 10.50 -21.15 10.13
C PHE A 568 11.42 -22.33 9.80
N VAL A 569 12.45 -22.58 10.62
CA VAL A 569 13.35 -23.74 10.43
C VAL A 569 12.61 -25.06 10.58
N LYS A 570 11.68 -25.15 11.54
CA LYS A 570 10.80 -26.34 11.69
C LYS A 570 9.87 -26.52 10.48
N LEU A 571 9.34 -25.44 9.92
CA LEU A 571 8.51 -25.48 8.71
C LEU A 571 9.32 -25.90 7.48
N LEU A 572 10.55 -25.39 7.33
CA LEU A 572 11.51 -25.80 6.30
C LEU A 572 11.80 -27.31 6.39
N ARG A 573 12.01 -27.84 7.60
CA ARG A 573 12.22 -29.28 7.82
C ARG A 573 11.02 -30.13 7.39
N ARG A 574 9.78 -29.62 7.54
CA ARG A 574 8.56 -30.36 7.23
C ARG A 574 8.18 -30.30 5.74
N ASN A 575 8.21 -29.12 5.14
CA ASN A 575 7.68 -28.91 3.78
C ASN A 575 8.76 -28.83 2.69
N ARG A 576 10.05 -28.62 3.06
CA ARG A 576 11.20 -28.48 2.13
C ARG A 576 10.96 -27.56 0.92
N GLU A 577 10.08 -26.58 1.07
CA GLU A 577 9.73 -25.69 -0.02
C GLU A 577 10.79 -24.60 -0.20
N PRO A 578 11.34 -24.39 -1.42
CA PRO A 578 12.43 -23.45 -1.67
C PRO A 578 12.06 -21.99 -1.36
N ARG A 579 10.76 -21.65 -1.42
CA ARG A 579 10.27 -20.29 -1.16
C ARG A 579 10.56 -19.84 0.28
N PHE A 580 10.56 -20.74 1.27
CA PHE A 580 10.89 -20.43 2.66
C PHE A 580 12.32 -19.93 2.86
N LEU A 581 13.27 -20.40 2.06
CA LEU A 581 14.62 -19.87 2.06
C LEU A 581 14.66 -18.45 1.49
N ASP A 582 13.84 -18.14 0.49
CA ASP A 582 13.73 -16.79 -0.06
C ASP A 582 13.19 -15.81 0.98
N TYR A 583 12.18 -16.21 1.76
CA TYR A 583 11.67 -15.43 2.89
C TYR A 583 12.76 -15.13 3.92
N LEU A 584 13.58 -16.13 4.29
CA LEU A 584 14.73 -15.89 5.19
C LEU A 584 15.75 -14.94 4.56
N SER A 585 15.93 -15.02 3.25
CA SER A 585 16.82 -14.13 2.50
C SER A 585 16.31 -12.68 2.52
N ASP A 586 15.01 -12.47 2.38
CA ASP A 586 14.39 -11.15 2.46
C ASP A 586 14.36 -10.59 3.89
N LEU A 587 14.33 -11.43 4.91
CA LEU A 587 14.47 -11.00 6.31
C LEU A 587 15.86 -10.38 6.60
N CYS A 588 16.89 -10.77 5.87
CA CYS A 588 18.25 -10.22 6.02
C CYS A 588 18.38 -8.79 5.46
N VAL A 589 17.51 -8.37 4.52
CA VAL A 589 17.68 -7.14 3.73
C VAL A 589 16.40 -6.31 3.70
N SER A 590 16.49 -5.03 4.07
CA SER A 590 15.40 -4.05 3.90
C SER A 590 15.89 -2.88 3.07
N ASN A 591 15.18 -2.48 2.01
CA ASN A 591 15.57 -1.38 1.11
C ASN A 591 17.02 -1.52 0.56
N LYS A 592 17.44 -2.73 0.18
CA LYS A 592 18.83 -3.03 -0.24
C LYS A 592 19.90 -2.76 0.86
N THR A 593 19.51 -2.60 2.13
CA THR A 593 20.43 -2.46 3.29
C THR A 593 20.33 -3.67 4.22
N ALA A 594 21.46 -4.15 4.75
CA ALA A 594 21.48 -5.27 5.67
C ALA A 594 20.91 -4.92 7.06
N ILE A 595 20.35 -5.93 7.73
CA ILE A 595 19.93 -5.84 9.14
C ILE A 595 20.82 -6.79 9.98
N PRO A 596 21.87 -6.27 10.64
CA PRO A 596 22.84 -7.09 11.39
C PRO A 596 22.22 -8.01 12.44
N VAL A 597 21.21 -7.53 13.17
CA VAL A 597 20.54 -8.28 14.25
C VAL A 597 19.84 -9.52 13.71
N THR A 598 19.12 -9.37 12.59
CA THR A 598 18.40 -10.49 11.97
C THR A 598 19.37 -11.48 11.31
N GLN A 599 20.42 -10.98 10.66
CA GLN A 599 21.50 -11.83 10.11
C GLN A 599 22.17 -12.66 11.20
N GLU A 600 22.48 -12.08 12.36
CA GLU A 600 23.10 -12.79 13.49
C GLU A 600 22.20 -13.94 13.99
N LEU A 601 20.91 -13.68 14.15
CA LEU A 601 19.95 -14.71 14.58
C LEU A 601 19.86 -15.85 13.55
N ILE A 602 19.65 -15.52 12.27
CA ILE A 602 19.56 -16.52 11.20
C ILE A 602 20.85 -17.34 11.13
N CYS A 603 22.01 -16.70 11.24
CA CYS A 603 23.32 -17.35 11.26
C CYS A 603 23.46 -18.35 12.41
N LYS A 604 23.04 -17.98 13.62
CA LYS A 604 23.10 -18.87 14.79
C LYS A 604 22.16 -20.07 14.67
N PHE A 605 20.98 -19.91 14.10
CA PHE A 605 19.98 -20.98 13.99
C PHE A 605 20.20 -21.90 12.79
N MET A 606 20.59 -21.36 11.63
CA MET A 606 20.79 -22.15 10.41
C MET A 606 22.11 -22.91 10.39
N LEU A 607 23.20 -22.30 10.89
CA LEU A 607 24.52 -22.94 10.94
C LEU A 607 24.75 -23.78 12.20
N ASN A 608 23.69 -24.05 12.97
CA ASN A 608 23.77 -24.94 14.12
C ASN A 608 23.84 -26.40 13.65
N SER A 609 24.69 -27.21 14.28
CA SER A 609 24.87 -28.63 13.92
C SER A 609 23.58 -29.44 14.03
N ALA A 610 22.65 -29.03 14.89
CA ALA A 610 21.32 -29.63 15.04
C ALA A 610 20.38 -29.44 13.83
N ASN A 611 20.67 -28.48 12.94
CA ASN A 611 19.86 -28.17 11.75
C ASN A 611 20.64 -28.36 10.43
N ALA A 612 21.81 -29.00 10.49
CA ALA A 612 22.64 -29.29 9.33
C ALA A 612 21.99 -30.27 8.34
N ASP A 613 20.89 -30.94 8.74
CA ASP A 613 20.08 -31.83 7.90
C ASP A 613 19.27 -31.10 6.82
N ILE A 614 19.03 -29.79 7.00
CA ILE A 614 18.24 -28.96 6.10
C ILE A 614 19.12 -28.34 4.99
N LEU A 615 20.43 -28.26 5.23
CA LEU A 615 21.39 -27.62 4.32
C LEU A 615 22.04 -28.65 3.38
N ILE A 616 22.14 -28.29 2.11
CA ILE A 616 22.91 -29.06 1.13
C ILE A 616 24.39 -28.76 1.35
N GLN A 617 25.18 -29.80 1.61
CA GLN A 617 26.63 -29.69 1.76
C GLN A 617 27.30 -29.74 0.39
N THR A 618 28.27 -28.86 0.18
CA THR A 618 29.08 -28.81 -1.04
C THR A 618 30.50 -29.21 -0.67
N LYS A 619 31.00 -30.30 -1.26
CA LYS A 619 32.35 -30.81 -0.98
C LYS A 619 33.15 -30.98 -2.25
N HIS A 620 34.47 -30.85 -2.09
CA HIS A 620 35.46 -31.16 -3.09
C HIS A 620 35.83 -32.66 -3.03
N SER A 621 36.07 -33.29 -4.19
CA SER A 621 36.28 -34.75 -4.30
C SER A 621 37.55 -35.28 -3.60
N MET A 622 38.45 -34.41 -3.13
CA MET A 622 39.77 -34.80 -2.60
C MET A 622 39.74 -35.48 -1.19
N GLU A 623 38.59 -35.59 -0.52
CA GLU A 623 38.47 -36.30 0.77
C GLU A 623 38.10 -37.80 0.68
N ILE A 624 37.84 -38.36 -0.51
CA ILE A 624 37.34 -39.74 -0.66
C ILE A 624 38.44 -40.77 -0.98
N SER A 625 39.69 -40.34 -1.20
CA SER A 625 40.77 -41.22 -1.67
C SER A 625 41.69 -41.77 -0.57
N LEU A 626 41.15 -42.28 0.54
CA LEU A 626 41.95 -43.12 1.47
C LEU A 626 41.53 -44.59 1.60
N GLU A 627 40.47 -45.06 0.94
CA GLU A 627 40.11 -46.50 0.96
C GLU A 627 39.87 -47.16 -0.41
N SER A 628 39.80 -46.42 -1.52
CA SER A 628 39.62 -47.01 -2.87
C SER A 628 40.74 -46.63 -3.81
N SER A 629 41.95 -47.15 -3.57
CA SER A 629 43.13 -46.92 -4.43
C SER A 629 43.43 -48.09 -5.36
N LEU A 630 42.43 -48.68 -6.01
CA LEU A 630 42.63 -49.63 -7.11
C LEU A 630 41.45 -49.57 -8.07
N LEU A 631 41.52 -48.69 -9.09
CA LEU A 631 41.23 -48.99 -10.50
C LEU A 631 40.97 -47.71 -11.32
N LEU A 632 41.82 -47.54 -12.35
CA LEU A 632 41.67 -46.79 -13.60
C LEU A 632 42.00 -45.28 -13.61
N GLU A 633 43.12 -45.00 -14.28
CA GLU A 633 43.48 -43.75 -14.93
C GLU A 633 42.43 -43.40 -15.99
N ASP A 634 41.81 -42.22 -15.87
CA ASP A 634 41.46 -41.33 -16.98
C ASP A 634 40.93 -40.00 -16.41
N THR A 635 41.70 -38.92 -16.57
CA THR A 635 41.34 -37.50 -16.35
C THR A 635 40.47 -37.20 -15.12
N GLU A 636 41.09 -37.03 -13.95
CA GLU A 636 40.44 -36.42 -12.78
C GLU A 636 40.13 -34.94 -13.06
N GLU A 637 39.03 -34.65 -13.75
CA GLU A 637 38.37 -33.36 -13.56
C GLU A 637 37.85 -33.35 -12.12
N GLU A 638 38.46 -32.54 -11.25
CA GLU A 638 38.02 -32.35 -9.87
C GLU A 638 36.58 -31.80 -9.82
N GLU A 639 35.59 -32.70 -9.77
CA GLU A 639 34.17 -32.34 -9.77
C GLU A 639 33.64 -31.96 -8.38
N VAL A 640 32.67 -31.03 -8.37
CA VAL A 640 31.97 -30.59 -7.15
C VAL A 640 30.78 -31.50 -6.87
N TRP A 641 30.74 -32.05 -5.66
CA TRP A 641 29.67 -32.94 -5.21
C TRP A 641 28.72 -32.24 -4.24
N LEU A 642 27.43 -32.42 -4.45
CA LEU A 642 26.37 -31.98 -3.56
C LEU A 642 25.86 -33.18 -2.75
N TYR A 643 25.90 -33.05 -1.42
CA TYR A 643 25.35 -34.03 -0.49
C TYR A 643 24.14 -33.45 0.23
N TRP A 644 23.01 -34.15 0.17
CA TRP A 644 21.80 -33.78 0.89
C TRP A 644 21.16 -35.01 1.52
N ILE A 645 20.45 -34.80 2.61
CA ILE A 645 19.66 -35.84 3.27
C ILE A 645 18.23 -35.67 2.78
N ASP A 646 17.55 -36.71 2.30
CA ASP A 646 16.13 -36.59 1.88
C ASP A 646 15.16 -36.57 3.08
N SER A 647 13.87 -36.31 2.83
CA SER A 647 12.77 -36.39 3.81
C SER A 647 12.70 -37.74 4.54
N HIS A 648 13.15 -38.82 3.89
CA HIS A 648 13.29 -40.17 4.46
C HIS A 648 14.57 -40.39 5.27
N LYS A 649 15.39 -39.35 5.47
CA LYS A 649 16.72 -39.38 6.12
C LYS A 649 17.80 -40.17 5.38
N GLU A 650 17.63 -40.41 4.08
CA GLU A 650 18.63 -41.07 3.25
C GLU A 650 19.65 -40.05 2.72
N PRO A 651 20.97 -40.31 2.85
CA PRO A 651 22.00 -39.45 2.28
C PRO A 651 22.12 -39.70 0.77
N HIS A 652 21.90 -38.66 -0.02
CA HIS A 652 22.13 -38.66 -1.46
C HIS A 652 23.33 -37.76 -1.79
N GLY A 653 24.15 -38.22 -2.74
CA GLY A 653 25.25 -37.46 -3.30
C GLY A 653 25.19 -37.50 -4.82
N LYS A 654 25.20 -36.34 -5.48
CA LYS A 654 25.35 -36.24 -6.95
C LYS A 654 26.35 -35.14 -7.31
N SER A 655 27.05 -35.33 -8.43
CA SER A 655 27.87 -34.29 -9.08
C SER A 655 26.98 -33.17 -9.59
N ILE A 656 27.41 -31.92 -9.40
CA ILE A 656 26.63 -30.72 -9.78
C ILE A 656 26.37 -30.64 -11.29
N ARG A 657 27.29 -31.16 -12.12
CA ARG A 657 27.15 -31.20 -13.58
C ARG A 657 26.10 -32.19 -14.03
N HIS A 658 26.12 -33.39 -13.45
CA HIS A 658 25.11 -34.42 -13.70
C HIS A 658 23.72 -33.93 -13.27
N LEU A 659 23.63 -33.26 -12.12
CA LEU A 659 22.37 -32.65 -11.67
C LEU A 659 21.86 -31.56 -12.64
N ALA A 660 22.75 -30.71 -13.16
CA ALA A 660 22.41 -29.67 -14.13
C ALA A 660 21.97 -30.25 -15.49
N GLN A 661 22.57 -31.36 -15.92
CA GLN A 661 22.18 -32.07 -17.14
C GLN A 661 20.82 -32.77 -16.96
N ASP A 662 20.58 -33.42 -15.83
CA ASP A 662 19.30 -34.06 -15.50
C ASP A 662 18.16 -33.02 -15.41
N ALA A 663 18.44 -31.84 -14.85
CA ALA A 663 17.49 -30.73 -14.81
C ALA A 663 17.16 -30.18 -16.21
N LYS A 664 18.15 -30.10 -17.11
CA LYS A 664 17.90 -29.79 -18.55
C LYS A 664 17.05 -30.87 -19.23
N GLY A 665 17.09 -32.11 -18.73
CA GLY A 665 16.23 -33.23 -19.13
C GLY A 665 14.79 -33.18 -18.56
N ASN A 666 14.38 -32.10 -17.86
CA ASN A 666 13.06 -31.93 -17.22
C ASN A 666 12.75 -32.94 -16.09
N HIS A 667 13.77 -33.47 -15.42
CA HIS A 667 13.55 -34.23 -14.19
C HIS A 667 13.15 -33.28 -13.05
N LYS A 668 11.86 -33.33 -12.65
CA LYS A 668 11.29 -32.40 -11.64
C LYS A 668 12.04 -32.40 -10.32
N LEU A 669 12.45 -33.58 -9.83
CA LEU A 669 13.17 -33.71 -8.55
C LEU A 669 14.54 -33.02 -8.57
N ASP A 670 15.31 -33.21 -9.65
CA ASP A 670 16.64 -32.59 -9.79
C ASP A 670 16.51 -31.07 -10.01
N SER A 671 15.48 -30.62 -10.73
CA SER A 671 15.15 -29.19 -10.87
C SER A 671 14.77 -28.53 -9.55
N ASP A 672 14.01 -29.22 -8.70
CA ASP A 672 13.61 -28.72 -7.37
C ASP A 672 14.83 -28.63 -6.43
N ILE A 673 15.75 -29.59 -6.50
CA ILE A 673 17.01 -29.58 -5.73
C ILE A 673 17.92 -28.42 -6.18
N ILE A 674 18.11 -28.21 -7.48
CA ILE A 674 18.88 -27.05 -7.99
C ILE A 674 18.23 -25.74 -7.55
N THR A 675 16.90 -25.67 -7.61
CA THR A 675 16.16 -24.49 -7.18
C THR A 675 16.37 -24.24 -5.69
N TYR A 676 16.27 -25.27 -4.85
CA TYR A 676 16.54 -25.19 -3.41
C TYR A 676 17.99 -24.75 -3.13
N TYR A 677 18.97 -25.34 -3.83
CA TYR A 677 20.37 -24.97 -3.71
C TYR A 677 20.64 -23.52 -4.11
N ARG A 678 20.00 -23.02 -5.18
CA ARG A 678 20.05 -21.61 -5.58
C ARG A 678 19.56 -20.69 -4.46
N TYR A 679 18.42 -20.98 -3.85
CA TYR A 679 17.92 -20.18 -2.73
C TYR A 679 18.81 -20.26 -1.48
N GLN A 680 19.43 -21.43 -1.23
CA GLN A 680 20.41 -21.59 -0.16
C GLN A 680 21.64 -20.69 -0.37
N LEU A 681 22.19 -20.65 -1.60
CA LEU A 681 23.32 -19.77 -1.93
C LEU A 681 22.94 -18.28 -1.81
N ASN A 682 21.74 -17.91 -2.26
CA ASN A 682 21.24 -16.53 -2.11
C ASN A 682 21.09 -16.13 -0.63
N LEU A 683 20.61 -17.05 0.22
CA LEU A 683 20.55 -16.83 1.66
C LEU A 683 21.95 -16.64 2.27
N PHE A 684 22.92 -17.48 1.92
CA PHE A 684 24.31 -17.34 2.38
C PHE A 684 24.91 -16.00 1.97
N ALA A 685 24.69 -15.58 0.72
CA ALA A 685 25.18 -14.29 0.23
C ALA A 685 24.57 -13.11 1.02
N LYS A 686 23.26 -13.12 1.27
CA LYS A 686 22.59 -12.07 2.07
C LYS A 686 22.92 -12.13 3.56
N MET A 687 23.28 -13.29 4.11
CA MET A 687 23.77 -13.43 5.49
C MET A 687 25.15 -12.82 5.69
N CYS A 688 26.01 -12.85 4.66
CA CYS A 688 27.36 -12.28 4.69
C CYS A 688 27.40 -10.79 4.35
N LEU A 689 26.31 -10.22 3.84
CA LEU A 689 26.21 -8.81 3.43
C LEU A 689 26.61 -7.84 4.55
N ASP A 690 27.32 -6.76 4.18
CA ASP A 690 27.84 -5.71 5.08
C ASP A 690 28.76 -6.28 6.20
N ARG A 691 29.66 -7.20 5.83
CA ARG A 691 30.76 -7.72 6.67
C ARG A 691 30.32 -8.49 7.92
N GLN A 692 29.30 -9.34 7.82
CA GLN A 692 28.91 -10.21 8.93
C GLN A 692 29.88 -11.40 9.13
N TYR A 693 30.94 -11.18 9.93
CA TYR A 693 32.01 -12.16 10.14
C TYR A 693 31.57 -13.46 10.81
N LEU A 694 30.47 -13.46 11.56
CA LEU A 694 29.94 -14.68 12.18
C LEU A 694 29.57 -15.73 11.11
N ALA A 695 28.94 -15.28 10.02
CA ALA A 695 28.59 -16.13 8.90
C ALA A 695 29.81 -16.42 8.02
N ILE A 696 30.60 -15.38 7.70
CA ILE A 696 31.77 -15.50 6.80
C ILE A 696 32.78 -16.53 7.34
N ASN A 697 33.10 -16.50 8.64
CA ASN A 697 34.09 -17.44 9.21
C ASN A 697 33.63 -18.90 9.18
N ARG A 698 32.32 -19.15 9.24
CA ARG A 698 31.73 -20.50 9.19
C ARG A 698 31.50 -20.99 7.77
N LEU A 699 31.13 -20.10 6.86
CA LEU A 699 30.83 -20.44 5.47
C LEU A 699 32.09 -20.49 4.62
N SER A 700 33.09 -19.65 4.89
CA SER A 700 34.37 -19.65 4.14
C SER A 700 35.16 -20.95 4.27
N SER A 701 34.98 -21.70 5.37
CA SER A 701 35.56 -23.05 5.51
C SER A 701 34.83 -24.12 4.70
N GLN A 702 33.53 -23.94 4.45
CA GLN A 702 32.72 -24.86 3.64
C GLN A 702 32.82 -24.56 2.13
N LEU A 703 32.97 -23.27 1.77
CA LEU A 703 32.97 -22.79 0.39
C LEU A 703 34.22 -21.93 0.11
N PRO A 704 35.37 -22.57 -0.17
CA PRO A 704 36.60 -21.86 -0.51
C PRO A 704 36.52 -21.16 -1.87
N VAL A 705 37.40 -20.18 -2.10
CA VAL A 705 37.46 -19.36 -3.33
C VAL A 705 37.60 -20.24 -4.58
N GLU A 706 38.46 -21.26 -4.53
CA GLU A 706 38.71 -22.18 -5.65
C GLU A 706 37.44 -22.94 -6.09
N LEU A 707 36.62 -23.36 -5.13
CA LEU A 707 35.37 -24.07 -5.42
C LEU A 707 34.35 -23.16 -6.09
N ILE A 708 34.17 -21.93 -5.57
CA ILE A 708 33.22 -20.96 -6.13
C ILE A 708 33.64 -20.56 -7.54
N LEU A 709 34.94 -20.32 -7.77
CA LEU A 709 35.45 -19.97 -9.09
C LEU A 709 35.20 -21.07 -10.11
N ARG A 710 35.43 -22.34 -9.78
CA ARG A 710 35.14 -23.45 -10.70
C ARG A 710 33.67 -23.50 -11.10
N CYS A 711 32.76 -23.33 -10.13
CA CYS A 711 31.33 -23.24 -10.41
C CYS A 711 30.95 -22.00 -11.24
N MET A 712 31.73 -20.91 -11.17
CA MET A 712 31.52 -19.72 -12.01
C MET A 712 32.01 -19.93 -13.44
N PHE A 713 33.14 -20.62 -13.64
CA PHE A 713 33.73 -20.92 -14.95
C PHE A 713 32.99 -22.02 -15.72
N ASP A 714 32.30 -22.93 -15.04
CA ASP A 714 31.60 -24.04 -15.71
C ASP A 714 30.36 -23.57 -16.50
N ASP A 715 30.46 -23.63 -17.83
CA ASP A 715 29.38 -23.27 -18.77
C ASP A 715 28.27 -24.32 -18.85
N CYS A 716 28.46 -25.52 -18.29
CA CYS A 716 27.42 -26.56 -18.25
C CYS A 716 26.28 -26.20 -17.28
N LEU A 717 26.57 -25.36 -16.28
CA LEU A 717 25.65 -24.95 -15.22
C LEU A 717 24.65 -23.87 -15.69
N PRO A 718 23.43 -23.83 -15.12
CA PRO A 718 22.46 -22.77 -15.42
C PRO A 718 22.98 -21.38 -15.03
N TYR A 719 22.68 -20.36 -15.85
CA TYR A 719 23.12 -18.97 -15.60
C TYR A 719 22.67 -18.44 -14.24
N ASN A 720 21.46 -18.80 -13.79
CA ASN A 720 20.92 -18.38 -12.49
C ASN A 720 21.75 -18.92 -11.31
N LEU A 721 22.31 -20.14 -11.44
CA LEU A 721 23.13 -20.74 -10.40
C LEU A 721 24.52 -20.09 -10.36
N ARG A 722 25.12 -19.84 -11.54
CA ARG A 722 26.36 -19.07 -11.67
C ARG A 722 26.22 -17.67 -11.08
N ALA A 723 25.06 -17.02 -11.28
CA ALA A 723 24.76 -15.71 -10.71
C ALA A 723 24.77 -15.74 -9.17
N SER A 724 24.17 -16.78 -8.56
CA SER A 724 24.22 -16.98 -7.11
C SER A 724 25.65 -17.18 -6.59
N PHE A 725 26.51 -17.92 -7.31
CA PHE A 725 27.92 -18.07 -6.94
C PHE A 725 28.70 -16.75 -7.07
N CYS A 726 28.46 -15.94 -8.11
CA CYS A 726 29.04 -14.60 -8.25
C CYS A 726 28.66 -13.70 -7.08
N ARG A 727 27.38 -13.70 -6.67
CA ARG A 727 26.87 -12.94 -5.53
C ARG A 727 27.50 -13.38 -4.21
N LEU A 728 27.71 -14.68 -4.04
CA LEU A 728 28.37 -15.24 -2.86
C LEU A 728 29.86 -14.86 -2.82
N MET A 729 30.57 -14.95 -3.95
CA MET A 729 31.98 -14.53 -4.07
C MET A 729 32.14 -13.09 -3.60
N LEU A 730 31.23 -12.22 -4.04
CA LEU A 730 31.23 -10.81 -3.68
C LEU A 730 31.12 -10.59 -2.16
N HIS A 731 30.06 -11.10 -1.53
CA HIS A 731 29.78 -10.77 -0.12
C HIS A 731 30.60 -11.57 0.89
N MET A 732 31.15 -12.73 0.50
CA MET A 732 31.91 -13.58 1.42
C MET A 732 33.43 -13.35 1.36
N HIS A 733 33.99 -13.18 0.16
CA HIS A 733 35.45 -13.13 -0.04
C HIS A 733 35.94 -11.75 -0.48
N VAL A 734 35.17 -11.01 -1.28
CA VAL A 734 35.54 -9.68 -1.79
C VAL A 734 35.21 -8.59 -0.76
N ASP A 735 34.05 -8.60 -0.11
CA ASP A 735 33.72 -7.66 0.97
C ASP A 735 34.26 -8.13 2.35
N ARG A 736 35.59 -8.15 2.49
CA ARG A 736 36.29 -8.60 3.72
C ARG A 736 37.38 -7.60 4.13
N GLU A 737 37.54 -7.32 5.42
CA GLU A 737 38.71 -6.58 5.92
C GLU A 737 40.01 -7.30 5.53
N PRO A 738 41.01 -6.60 4.96
CA PRO A 738 41.26 -5.14 5.01
C PRO A 738 40.77 -4.34 3.78
N GLN A 739 39.89 -4.86 2.94
CA GLN A 739 39.50 -4.21 1.68
C GLN A 739 38.53 -3.05 1.96
N GLU A 740 38.93 -1.83 1.58
CA GLU A 740 38.11 -0.62 1.71
C GLU A 740 38.07 0.13 0.39
N ALA A 741 36.99 0.87 0.16
CA ALA A 741 36.84 1.67 -1.05
C ALA A 741 37.97 2.71 -1.13
N VAL A 742 38.70 2.69 -2.23
CA VAL A 742 39.79 3.62 -2.50
C VAL A 742 39.19 4.99 -2.80
N VAL A 743 39.72 6.02 -2.15
CA VAL A 743 39.36 7.41 -2.46
C VAL A 743 39.89 7.73 -3.87
N ALA A 744 38.97 7.91 -4.82
CA ALA A 744 39.30 8.12 -6.24
C ALA A 744 40.13 9.39 -6.51
N VAL A 745 39.99 10.44 -5.68
CA VAL A 745 40.75 11.69 -5.79
C VAL A 745 41.42 12.00 -4.45
N ARG A 746 42.75 11.98 -4.43
CA ARG A 746 43.54 12.31 -3.24
C ARG A 746 43.87 13.80 -3.25
N TYR A 747 43.09 14.60 -2.51
CA TYR A 747 43.35 16.04 -2.37
C TYR A 747 44.56 16.34 -1.47
N ALA A 748 44.78 15.54 -0.44
CA ALA A 748 45.96 15.64 0.42
C ALA A 748 47.12 14.84 -0.18
N ARG A 749 48.20 15.53 -0.55
CA ARG A 749 49.40 14.93 -1.15
C ARG A 749 50.65 15.50 -0.48
N LEU A 750 51.60 14.63 -0.15
CA LEU A 750 52.89 15.04 0.37
C LEU A 750 53.78 15.52 -0.78
N TRP A 751 54.43 16.68 -0.60
CA TRP A 751 55.34 17.24 -1.60
C TRP A 751 56.51 16.30 -1.94
N THR A 752 56.96 15.52 -0.96
CA THR A 752 58.01 14.50 -1.10
C THR A 752 57.60 13.30 -1.96
N GLU A 753 56.32 12.92 -1.94
CA GLU A 753 55.78 11.75 -2.66
C GLU A 753 55.51 12.00 -4.15
N ILE A 754 55.45 13.26 -4.59
CA ILE A 754 55.17 13.59 -6.00
C ILE A 754 56.41 13.27 -6.86
N PRO A 755 56.36 12.33 -7.81
CA PRO A 755 57.50 11.99 -8.66
C PRO A 755 57.74 13.07 -9.73
N SER A 756 58.98 13.21 -10.20
CA SER A 756 59.36 14.17 -11.26
C SER A 756 59.02 13.69 -12.68
N LYS A 757 58.74 12.40 -12.86
CA LYS A 757 58.15 11.80 -14.06
C LYS A 757 57.11 10.76 -13.63
N ILE A 758 55.87 10.90 -14.08
CA ILE A 758 54.84 9.87 -13.88
C ILE A 758 54.86 8.96 -15.11
N THR A 759 55.10 7.67 -14.89
CA THR A 759 54.78 6.61 -15.84
C THR A 759 53.65 5.78 -15.25
N ILE A 760 52.86 5.12 -16.09
CA ILE A 760 51.73 4.27 -15.66
C ILE A 760 52.30 2.96 -15.08
N HIS A 761 53.06 3.04 -13.98
CA HIS A 761 53.57 1.86 -13.27
C HIS A 761 53.27 1.91 -11.77
N GLU A 762 53.17 0.71 -11.22
CA GLU A 762 52.18 0.28 -10.24
C GLU A 762 52.54 0.57 -8.77
N ASP A 763 51.51 0.75 -7.93
CA ASP A 763 51.63 0.71 -6.48
C ASP A 763 51.91 -0.74 -6.03
N THR A 764 53.14 -1.02 -5.61
CA THR A 764 53.65 -2.36 -5.24
C THR A 764 53.03 -2.96 -3.97
N SER A 765 52.27 -2.19 -3.19
CA SER A 765 51.72 -2.62 -1.89
C SER A 765 50.50 -3.55 -1.97
N ARG A 766 49.88 -3.70 -3.16
CA ARG A 766 48.63 -4.47 -3.36
C ARG A 766 48.79 -5.77 -4.15
N GLU A 767 49.99 -6.10 -4.62
CA GLU A 767 50.26 -7.25 -5.49
C GLU A 767 49.97 -8.62 -4.84
N GLU A 768 50.18 -8.76 -3.53
CA GLU A 768 49.95 -10.03 -2.82
C GLU A 768 48.45 -10.36 -2.71
N MET A 769 47.60 -9.34 -2.51
CA MET A 769 46.14 -9.52 -2.53
C MET A 769 45.60 -9.64 -3.96
N LYS A 770 46.20 -8.92 -4.93
CA LYS A 770 45.88 -9.06 -6.36
C LYS A 770 46.12 -10.51 -6.83
N ARG A 771 47.18 -11.18 -6.37
CA ARG A 771 47.46 -12.59 -6.69
C ARG A 771 46.34 -13.56 -6.28
N LYS A 772 45.66 -13.32 -5.16
CA LYS A 772 44.55 -14.18 -4.69
C LYS A 772 43.28 -14.03 -5.52
N PHE A 773 43.06 -12.87 -6.12
CA PHE A 773 41.84 -12.56 -6.89
C PHE A 773 42.11 -12.43 -8.40
N ALA A 774 43.33 -12.69 -8.87
CA ALA A 774 43.68 -12.66 -10.29
C ALA A 774 42.78 -13.59 -11.14
N PRO A 775 42.50 -14.84 -10.74
CA PRO A 775 41.57 -15.70 -11.49
C PRO A 775 40.14 -15.14 -11.55
N THR A 776 39.70 -14.42 -10.52
CA THR A 776 38.39 -13.75 -10.50
C THR A 776 38.36 -12.57 -11.46
N MET A 777 39.46 -11.82 -11.58
CA MET A 777 39.56 -10.70 -12.54
C MET A 777 39.58 -11.21 -13.98
N GLU A 778 40.31 -12.30 -14.25
CA GLU A 778 40.34 -12.95 -15.56
C GLU A 778 38.94 -13.42 -15.98
N PHE A 779 38.21 -14.06 -15.08
CA PHE A 779 36.80 -14.45 -15.31
C PHE A 779 35.92 -13.27 -15.74
N VAL A 780 36.00 -12.15 -15.00
CA VAL A 780 35.19 -10.95 -15.29
C VAL A 780 35.53 -10.39 -16.68
N GLU A 781 36.81 -10.33 -17.04
CA GLU A 781 37.21 -9.85 -18.36
C GLU A 781 36.80 -10.78 -19.50
N GLU A 782 36.95 -12.10 -19.32
CA GLU A 782 36.59 -13.10 -20.31
C GLU A 782 35.07 -13.13 -20.53
N TYR A 783 34.29 -13.13 -19.45
CA TYR A 783 32.84 -13.09 -19.51
C TYR A 783 32.32 -11.81 -20.19
N LEU A 784 32.86 -10.64 -19.83
CA LEU A 784 32.44 -9.37 -20.46
C LEU A 784 32.81 -9.32 -21.95
N LYS A 785 33.92 -9.94 -22.37
CA LYS A 785 34.28 -10.07 -23.79
C LYS A 785 33.31 -11.00 -24.53
N ASP A 786 32.89 -12.12 -23.92
CA ASP A 786 31.86 -12.99 -24.49
C ASP A 786 30.52 -12.27 -24.64
N VAL A 787 30.11 -11.46 -23.67
CA VAL A 787 28.87 -10.67 -23.78
C VAL A 787 28.93 -9.68 -24.94
N VAL A 788 30.08 -9.03 -25.17
CA VAL A 788 30.27 -8.08 -26.28
C VAL A 788 30.36 -8.77 -27.65
N SER A 789 30.87 -10.01 -27.70
CA SER A 789 30.99 -10.76 -28.95
C SER A 789 29.63 -11.26 -29.48
N GLN A 790 28.62 -11.32 -28.62
CA GLN A 790 27.29 -11.81 -28.98
C GLN A 790 26.43 -10.74 -29.68
N PRO A 791 25.68 -11.11 -30.73
CA PRO A 791 24.87 -10.17 -31.51
C PRO A 791 23.65 -9.63 -30.75
N PHE A 792 23.21 -10.31 -29.68
CA PHE A 792 22.07 -9.88 -28.87
C PHE A 792 22.26 -10.23 -27.37
N PRO A 793 23.07 -9.45 -26.63
CA PRO A 793 23.47 -9.80 -25.25
C PRO A 793 22.33 -9.80 -24.24
N PHE A 794 21.27 -9.01 -24.47
CA PHE A 794 20.13 -8.87 -23.53
C PHE A 794 18.91 -9.73 -23.88
N GLY A 795 19.02 -10.67 -24.83
CA GLY A 795 17.89 -11.48 -25.27
C GLY A 795 17.47 -12.61 -24.33
N VAL A 796 18.40 -13.10 -23.52
CA VAL A 796 18.16 -14.21 -22.60
C VAL A 796 18.07 -13.66 -21.18
N LYS A 797 16.87 -13.70 -20.58
CA LYS A 797 16.60 -13.16 -19.24
C LYS A 797 17.53 -13.74 -18.15
N GLU A 798 17.83 -15.03 -18.23
CA GLU A 798 18.72 -15.71 -17.27
C GLU A 798 20.18 -15.23 -17.38
N LYS A 799 20.63 -14.88 -18.60
CA LYS A 799 21.96 -14.29 -18.83
C LYS A 799 22.02 -12.85 -18.31
N ASN A 800 20.90 -12.13 -18.32
CA ASN A 800 20.82 -10.77 -17.77
C ASN A 800 21.07 -10.77 -16.25
N GLU A 801 20.57 -11.77 -15.51
CA GLU A 801 20.83 -11.90 -14.08
C GLU A 801 22.30 -12.16 -13.78
N LEU A 802 22.95 -13.09 -14.51
CA LEU A 802 24.39 -13.32 -14.36
C LEU A 802 25.20 -12.07 -14.70
N THR A 803 24.83 -11.37 -15.77
CA THR A 803 25.53 -10.16 -16.22
C THR A 803 25.43 -9.04 -15.17
N LEU A 804 24.28 -8.86 -14.54
CA LEU A 804 24.11 -7.90 -13.44
C LEU A 804 25.07 -8.19 -12.28
N GLU A 805 25.14 -9.45 -11.84
CA GLU A 805 26.01 -9.85 -10.72
C GLU A 805 27.50 -9.74 -11.07
N VAL A 806 27.90 -10.09 -12.30
CA VAL A 806 29.29 -9.92 -12.76
C VAL A 806 29.67 -8.45 -12.86
N VAL A 807 28.78 -7.58 -13.33
CA VAL A 807 28.99 -6.12 -13.34
C VAL A 807 29.07 -5.58 -11.90
N HIS A 808 28.25 -6.12 -10.99
CA HIS A 808 28.30 -5.74 -9.58
C HIS A 808 29.62 -6.17 -8.91
N LEU A 809 30.10 -7.37 -9.21
CA LEU A 809 31.42 -7.85 -8.79
C LEU A 809 32.54 -6.97 -9.36
N ALA A 810 32.49 -6.66 -10.65
CA ALA A 810 33.45 -5.77 -11.30
C ALA A 810 33.48 -4.39 -10.62
N ARG A 811 32.31 -3.82 -10.32
CA ARG A 811 32.20 -2.55 -9.60
C ARG A 811 32.95 -2.57 -8.27
N ASN A 812 32.70 -3.56 -7.42
CA ASN A 812 33.32 -3.58 -6.09
C ASN A 812 34.83 -3.85 -6.19
N LEU A 813 35.28 -4.69 -7.14
CA LEU A 813 36.71 -4.87 -7.42
C LEU A 813 37.41 -3.58 -7.89
N VAL A 814 36.73 -2.78 -8.72
CA VAL A 814 37.21 -1.46 -9.17
C VAL A 814 37.30 -0.49 -7.99
N TYR A 815 36.26 -0.42 -7.15
CA TYR A 815 36.22 0.47 -5.99
C TYR A 815 37.27 0.11 -4.93
N PHE A 816 37.58 -1.19 -4.75
CA PHE A 816 38.64 -1.65 -3.85
C PHE A 816 40.06 -1.49 -4.43
N GLY A 817 40.18 -1.09 -5.71
CA GLY A 817 41.45 -0.74 -6.34
C GLY A 817 42.30 -1.93 -6.76
N PHE A 818 41.68 -3.05 -7.14
CA PHE A 818 42.40 -4.23 -7.67
C PHE A 818 42.87 -4.06 -9.12
N TYR A 819 42.15 -3.24 -9.90
CA TYR A 819 42.49 -2.95 -11.30
C TYR A 819 43.49 -1.81 -11.40
N SER A 820 44.57 -2.04 -12.14
CA SER A 820 45.53 -1.00 -12.51
C SER A 820 44.89 -0.01 -13.49
N PHE A 821 45.40 1.23 -13.57
CA PHE A 821 44.83 2.26 -14.46
C PHE A 821 44.80 1.83 -15.95
N SER A 822 45.80 1.06 -16.39
CA SER A 822 45.84 0.47 -17.74
C SER A 822 44.72 -0.56 -17.97
N GLU A 823 44.49 -1.43 -16.99
CA GLU A 823 43.45 -2.46 -17.03
C GLU A 823 42.04 -1.82 -16.99
N LEU A 824 41.87 -0.75 -16.20
CA LEU A 824 40.62 0.03 -16.17
C LEU A 824 40.28 0.61 -17.54
N LEU A 825 41.27 1.13 -18.29
CA LEU A 825 41.05 1.64 -19.65
C LEU A 825 40.69 0.54 -20.66
N ARG A 826 41.18 -0.69 -20.46
CA ARG A 826 40.76 -1.86 -21.26
C ARG A 826 39.32 -2.24 -20.91
N LEU A 827 38.97 -2.24 -19.63
CA LEU A 827 37.64 -2.56 -19.14
C LEU A 827 36.57 -1.55 -19.60
N THR A 828 36.87 -0.24 -19.64
CA THR A 828 35.91 0.78 -20.11
C THR A 828 35.48 0.57 -21.55
N ARG A 829 36.39 0.13 -22.44
CA ARG A 829 36.04 -0.16 -23.84
C ARG A 829 35.01 -1.27 -23.95
N THR A 830 35.21 -2.35 -23.18
CA THR A 830 34.28 -3.48 -23.13
C THR A 830 32.94 -3.06 -22.50
N LEU A 831 32.96 -2.27 -21.43
CA LEU A 831 31.74 -1.81 -20.75
C LEU A 831 30.92 -0.81 -21.58
N LEU A 832 31.56 0.09 -22.33
CA LEU A 832 30.89 1.02 -23.24
C LEU A 832 30.22 0.27 -24.39
N ALA A 833 30.87 -0.74 -24.95
CA ALA A 833 30.28 -1.59 -25.99
C ALA A 833 28.99 -2.29 -25.51
N ILE A 834 28.90 -2.66 -24.22
CA ILE A 834 27.68 -3.23 -23.63
C ILE A 834 26.57 -2.16 -23.47
N LEU A 835 26.92 -0.92 -23.15
CA LEU A 835 25.97 0.20 -22.99
C LEU A 835 25.38 0.66 -24.33
N ASP A 836 26.16 0.62 -25.41
CA ASP A 836 25.78 1.12 -26.75
C ASP A 836 24.72 0.24 -27.45
N PHE A 837 24.42 -0.96 -26.93
CA PHE A 837 23.31 -1.77 -27.42
C PHE A 837 21.95 -1.15 -27.03
N VAL A 838 21.45 -0.28 -27.90
CA VAL A 838 20.05 0.17 -27.92
C VAL A 838 19.21 -0.94 -28.55
N GLN A 839 18.27 -1.52 -27.81
CA GLN A 839 17.27 -2.44 -28.37
C GLN A 839 16.42 -1.67 -29.39
N HIS A 840 16.71 -1.80 -30.68
CA HIS A 840 15.68 -1.58 -31.68
C HIS A 840 14.67 -2.73 -31.58
N PRO A 841 13.37 -2.47 -31.39
CA PRO A 841 12.38 -3.52 -31.29
C PRO A 841 12.22 -4.21 -32.65
N LEU A 842 12.94 -5.32 -32.85
CA LEU A 842 12.74 -6.23 -33.97
C LEU A 842 11.48 -7.06 -33.74
N THR A 843 10.32 -6.43 -33.92
CA THR A 843 9.04 -7.13 -34.07
C THR A 843 8.27 -6.50 -35.23
N TYR A 844 8.72 -6.76 -36.47
CA TYR A 844 7.83 -6.65 -37.62
C TYR A 844 8.21 -7.47 -38.86
N MET A 845 9.40 -8.06 -38.96
CA MET A 845 9.87 -8.64 -40.24
C MET A 845 9.80 -10.18 -40.37
N ASP A 846 9.31 -10.91 -39.37
CA ASP A 846 9.25 -12.40 -39.42
C ASP A 846 7.85 -12.97 -39.73
N LYS A 847 6.90 -12.13 -40.16
CA LYS A 847 5.54 -12.56 -40.57
C LYS A 847 5.13 -12.18 -42.00
N LEU A 848 6.05 -11.75 -42.85
CA LEU A 848 5.76 -11.38 -44.25
C LEU A 848 6.37 -12.32 -45.30
N SER A 849 7.05 -13.40 -44.90
CA SER A 849 7.67 -14.37 -45.82
C SER A 849 6.77 -15.58 -46.15
N LYS A 850 5.48 -15.36 -46.43
CA LYS A 850 4.63 -16.36 -47.12
C LYS A 850 3.61 -15.70 -48.04
N SER A 851 4.06 -15.31 -49.24
CA SER A 851 3.25 -15.28 -50.47
C SER A 851 4.16 -15.00 -51.67
N PRO A 852 4.16 -15.83 -52.73
CA PRO A 852 4.79 -15.50 -54.00
C PRO A 852 3.75 -14.81 -54.89
N GLU A 853 4.02 -13.59 -55.36
CA GLU A 853 3.65 -13.05 -56.69
C GLU A 853 3.77 -11.52 -56.75
N ALA A 854 4.29 -11.06 -57.90
CA ALA A 854 4.28 -9.69 -58.45
C ALA A 854 5.31 -8.63 -57.95
N GLY A 855 6.32 -8.39 -58.81
CA GLY A 855 6.48 -7.09 -59.49
C GLY A 855 7.23 -5.93 -58.78
N ASN A 856 8.45 -5.67 -59.28
CA ASN A 856 9.33 -4.51 -59.09
C ASN A 856 8.72 -3.08 -58.89
N ASN A 857 9.30 -2.36 -57.90
CA ASN A 857 9.99 -1.04 -57.98
C ASN A 857 9.27 0.35 -57.92
N VAL A 858 9.76 1.18 -56.97
CA VAL A 858 10.23 2.60 -57.10
C VAL A 858 9.43 3.82 -56.56
N LEU A 859 8.22 3.72 -56.00
CA LEU A 859 7.45 4.94 -55.63
C LEU A 859 7.10 5.18 -54.13
N ARG A 860 7.92 4.75 -53.15
CA ARG A 860 7.58 4.94 -51.72
C ARG A 860 8.54 5.76 -50.85
N THR A 861 9.59 6.35 -51.40
CA THR A 861 10.67 6.96 -50.60
C THR A 861 10.44 8.41 -50.18
N ILE A 862 9.31 9.05 -50.51
CA ILE A 862 9.14 10.51 -50.35
C ILE A 862 8.14 10.90 -49.24
N HIS A 863 7.20 10.04 -48.85
CA HIS A 863 6.18 10.40 -47.86
C HIS A 863 6.63 10.23 -46.38
N GLY A 864 7.69 9.46 -46.11
CA GLY A 864 8.15 9.20 -44.73
C GLY A 864 9.00 10.32 -44.11
N VAL A 865 9.52 11.25 -44.91
CA VAL A 865 10.41 12.32 -44.41
C VAL A 865 9.61 13.47 -43.78
N GLY A 866 8.36 13.68 -44.22
CA GLY A 866 7.49 14.76 -43.70
C GLY A 866 6.91 14.49 -42.30
N GLU A 867 6.67 13.21 -41.95
CA GLU A 867 6.13 12.86 -40.62
C GLU A 867 7.18 12.98 -39.51
N MET A 868 8.44 12.64 -39.80
CA MET A 868 9.54 12.77 -38.82
C MET A 868 9.81 14.23 -38.43
N MET A 869 9.72 15.16 -39.38
CA MET A 869 9.97 16.58 -39.12
C MET A 869 8.87 17.23 -38.27
N THR A 870 7.63 16.74 -38.40
CA THR A 870 6.46 17.29 -37.68
C THR A 870 6.43 16.83 -36.21
N GLN A 871 6.97 15.64 -35.92
CA GLN A 871 7.07 15.11 -34.55
C GLN A 871 8.16 15.78 -33.70
N MET A 872 9.25 16.27 -34.30
CA MET A 872 10.34 16.92 -33.55
C MET A 872 10.00 18.32 -33.03
N VAL A 873 9.06 19.04 -33.66
CA VAL A 873 8.79 20.46 -33.36
C VAL A 873 7.80 20.66 -32.20
N LEU A 874 6.99 19.65 -31.85
CA LEU A 874 5.90 19.79 -30.86
C LEU A 874 6.26 19.32 -29.42
N SER A 875 7.49 18.91 -29.16
CA SER A 875 7.87 18.29 -27.86
C SER A 875 8.65 19.19 -26.88
N ARG A 876 8.55 20.53 -26.96
CA ARG A 876 9.11 21.45 -25.94
C ARG A 876 8.07 22.46 -25.42
N GLY A 877 7.58 22.28 -24.18
CA GLY A 877 7.17 23.39 -23.30
C GLY A 877 5.86 23.26 -22.48
N TYR A 878 6.03 23.09 -21.15
CA TYR A 878 5.28 23.68 -19.99
C TYR A 878 3.83 23.31 -19.58
N VAL A 879 3.71 22.66 -18.41
CA VAL A 879 3.02 23.02 -17.12
C VAL A 879 1.78 23.97 -17.10
N LEU A 880 0.58 23.38 -16.88
CA LEU A 880 -0.58 23.72 -15.96
C LEU A 880 -1.47 25.02 -16.17
N PRO A 881 -2.70 25.13 -15.57
CA PRO A 881 -4.02 24.89 -16.20
C PRO A 881 -5.01 26.10 -16.18
N HIS A 882 -6.09 26.10 -17.00
CA HIS A 882 -7.45 26.58 -16.62
C HIS A 882 -8.54 26.45 -17.73
N HIS A 883 -9.79 26.38 -17.25
CA HIS A 883 -11.16 26.15 -17.77
C HIS A 883 -11.69 26.67 -19.14
N LEU A 884 -12.50 25.76 -19.78
CA LEU A 884 -13.84 25.90 -20.44
C LEU A 884 -13.99 26.69 -21.79
N PRO A 885 -15.13 26.55 -22.54
CA PRO A 885 -15.55 25.45 -23.45
C PRO A 885 -15.89 25.95 -24.88
N ASP A 886 -16.05 25.08 -25.90
CA ASP A 886 -17.07 25.18 -26.98
C ASP A 886 -16.81 24.31 -28.24
N THR A 887 -17.74 23.37 -28.50
CA THR A 887 -18.22 22.82 -29.81
C THR A 887 -17.30 21.99 -30.74
N PRO A 888 -17.85 21.17 -31.68
CA PRO A 888 -18.78 20.02 -31.57
C PRO A 888 -18.17 18.71 -32.16
N PRO A 889 -18.81 17.52 -32.00
CA PRO A 889 -18.16 16.23 -32.26
C PRO A 889 -18.53 15.62 -33.61
N SER A 890 -17.53 15.28 -34.44
CA SER A 890 -17.71 14.28 -35.51
C SER A 890 -16.39 13.58 -35.84
N LEU A 891 -16.45 12.24 -35.80
CA LEU A 891 -15.43 11.26 -36.22
C LEU A 891 -14.28 10.98 -35.22
N GLN A 892 -14.60 10.25 -34.15
CA GLN A 892 -13.63 9.36 -33.49
C GLN A 892 -14.16 7.93 -33.50
N HIS A 893 -13.69 7.14 -34.47
CA HIS A 893 -13.63 5.70 -34.35
C HIS A 893 -12.35 5.33 -33.59
N GLY A 894 -12.53 4.64 -32.47
CA GLY A 894 -11.61 3.64 -31.94
C GLY A 894 -10.14 4.04 -31.78
N ILE A 895 -9.81 4.82 -30.75
CA ILE A 895 -8.49 4.72 -30.11
C ILE A 895 -8.73 3.97 -28.80
N GLN A 896 -8.55 2.65 -28.84
CA GLN A 896 -8.24 1.89 -27.63
C GLN A 896 -6.98 2.53 -27.00
N PRO A 897 -6.89 2.61 -25.65
CA PRO A 897 -5.65 3.02 -25.03
C PRO A 897 -4.61 1.96 -25.38
N PHE A 898 -3.67 2.33 -26.26
CA PHE A 898 -2.44 1.57 -26.43
C PHE A 898 -1.82 1.43 -25.04
N LEU A 899 -1.75 0.18 -24.57
CA LEU A 899 -0.83 -0.23 -23.53
C LEU A 899 0.55 0.36 -23.88
N LEU A 900 1.01 1.27 -23.04
CA LEU A 900 2.43 1.62 -22.97
C LEU A 900 3.22 0.31 -22.86
N PRO A 901 4.29 0.10 -23.64
CA PRO A 901 5.23 -0.97 -23.37
C PRO A 901 6.09 -0.55 -22.16
N ASP A 902 5.48 -0.47 -20.97
CA ASP A 902 6.21 -0.43 -19.71
C ASP A 902 6.73 -1.84 -19.42
N ASN A 903 7.91 -2.16 -19.95
CA ASN A 903 8.85 -3.12 -19.38
C ASN A 903 10.09 -3.17 -20.27
N GLU A 904 10.86 -2.08 -20.33
CA GLU A 904 12.31 -2.30 -20.35
C GLU A 904 12.65 -3.02 -19.04
N ASP A 905 13.24 -4.20 -19.15
CA ASP A 905 13.51 -5.09 -18.01
C ASP A 905 14.29 -4.31 -16.92
N VAL A 906 13.70 -4.15 -15.72
CA VAL A 906 14.27 -3.38 -14.60
C VAL A 906 15.72 -3.79 -14.33
N MET A 907 16.01 -5.07 -14.52
CA MET A 907 17.35 -5.67 -14.41
C MET A 907 18.37 -5.05 -15.37
N VAL A 908 17.96 -4.78 -16.62
CA VAL A 908 18.82 -4.18 -17.65
C VAL A 908 19.11 -2.73 -17.29
N MET A 909 18.10 -1.99 -16.81
CA MET A 909 18.29 -0.60 -16.36
C MET A 909 19.20 -0.52 -15.13
N ASP A 910 19.02 -1.39 -14.13
CA ASP A 910 19.91 -1.50 -12.97
C ASP A 910 21.34 -1.88 -13.38
N THR A 911 21.50 -2.78 -14.37
CA THR A 911 22.82 -3.14 -14.91
C THR A 911 23.50 -1.93 -15.56
N LYS A 912 22.79 -1.20 -16.43
CA LYS A 912 23.28 0.01 -17.09
C LYS A 912 23.68 1.08 -16.07
N LEU A 913 22.86 1.28 -15.03
CA LEU A 913 23.16 2.21 -13.93
C LEU A 913 24.48 1.85 -13.25
N LYS A 914 24.72 0.56 -12.95
CA LYS A 914 25.98 0.13 -12.34
C LYS A 914 27.18 0.28 -13.25
N ILE A 915 27.04 0.08 -14.55
CA ILE A 915 28.12 0.37 -15.50
C ILE A 915 28.47 1.87 -15.46
N ILE A 916 27.46 2.76 -15.42
CA ILE A 916 27.69 4.21 -15.32
C ILE A 916 28.42 4.57 -14.03
N GLU A 917 28.09 3.95 -12.89
CA GLU A 917 28.82 4.15 -11.63
C GLU A 917 30.31 3.78 -11.75
N ILE A 918 30.63 2.67 -12.43
CA ILE A 918 32.02 2.25 -12.71
C ILE A 918 32.73 3.30 -13.58
N LEU A 919 32.08 3.75 -14.66
CA LEU A 919 32.66 4.77 -15.56
C LEU A 919 32.89 6.09 -14.82
N GLN A 920 31.97 6.50 -13.95
CA GLN A 920 32.12 7.70 -13.13
C GLN A 920 33.35 7.62 -12.22
N PHE A 921 33.56 6.47 -11.56
CA PHE A 921 34.76 6.25 -10.74
C PHE A 921 36.05 6.34 -11.58
N ILE A 922 36.07 5.73 -12.76
CA ILE A 922 37.22 5.77 -13.66
C ILE A 922 37.51 7.20 -14.15
N LEU A 923 36.48 8.00 -14.41
CA LEU A 923 36.63 9.42 -14.74
C LEU A 923 37.24 10.22 -13.58
N SER A 924 36.85 9.93 -12.34
CA SER A 924 37.44 10.55 -11.15
C SER A 924 38.92 10.17 -10.98
N VAL A 925 39.29 8.89 -11.15
CA VAL A 925 40.70 8.46 -11.11
C VAL A 925 41.51 9.11 -12.24
N ARG A 926 40.93 9.26 -13.44
CA ARG A 926 41.56 9.98 -14.56
C ARG A 926 41.80 11.45 -14.24
N LEU A 927 40.89 12.09 -13.52
CA LEU A 927 41.06 13.47 -13.05
C LEU A 927 42.19 13.55 -12.02
N ASP A 928 42.26 12.60 -11.08
CA ASP A 928 43.37 12.52 -10.11
C ASP A 928 44.73 12.39 -10.81
N TYR A 929 44.82 11.53 -11.84
CA TYR A 929 46.03 11.38 -12.66
C TYR A 929 46.44 12.70 -13.35
N ARG A 930 45.47 13.44 -13.90
CA ARG A 930 45.73 14.77 -14.51
C ARG A 930 46.25 15.78 -13.49
N ILE A 931 45.68 15.80 -12.28
CA ILE A 931 46.17 16.65 -11.18
C ILE A 931 47.59 16.24 -10.80
N THR A 932 47.89 14.94 -10.69
CA THR A 932 49.25 14.45 -10.39
C THR A 932 50.23 14.85 -11.47
N TYR A 933 49.84 14.73 -12.74
CA TYR A 933 50.65 15.15 -13.87
C TYR A 933 50.99 16.64 -13.86
N LEU A 934 50.01 17.50 -13.60
CA LEU A 934 50.24 18.94 -13.45
C LEU A 934 51.17 19.25 -12.27
N LEU A 935 50.98 18.58 -11.13
CA LEU A 935 51.85 18.76 -9.96
C LEU A 935 53.28 18.26 -10.19
N SER A 936 53.46 17.20 -10.97
CA SER A 936 54.79 16.72 -11.37
C SER A 936 55.49 17.67 -12.33
N ILE A 937 54.76 18.27 -13.29
CA ILE A 937 55.30 19.35 -14.15
C ILE A 937 55.68 20.56 -13.30
N TYR A 938 54.79 20.98 -12.38
CA TYR A 938 55.05 22.08 -11.47
C TYR A 938 56.29 21.81 -10.60
N LYS A 939 56.42 20.60 -10.03
CA LYS A 939 57.60 20.20 -9.27
C LYS A 939 58.87 20.15 -10.14
N LYS A 940 58.75 19.80 -11.42
CA LYS A 940 59.88 19.81 -12.36
C LYS A 940 60.33 21.24 -12.71
N GLU A 941 59.40 22.18 -12.89
CA GLU A 941 59.74 23.57 -13.21
C GLU A 941 60.17 24.41 -12.01
N PHE A 942 59.64 24.13 -10.81
CA PHE A 942 59.90 24.90 -9.59
C PHE A 942 60.79 24.19 -8.57
N GLY A 943 60.99 22.87 -8.67
CA GLY A 943 61.86 22.10 -7.78
C GLY A 943 63.35 22.38 -7.98
N ASP A 944 63.76 22.66 -9.22
CA ASP A 944 65.17 22.97 -9.56
C ASP A 944 65.58 24.41 -9.19
N ARG A 945 64.65 25.28 -8.77
CA ARG A 945 64.95 26.68 -8.40
C ARG A 945 65.41 26.87 -6.95
N ASN A 946 65.44 25.83 -6.12
CA ASN A 946 65.72 25.93 -4.69
C ASN A 946 67.09 25.34 -4.25
N LEU A 947 68.06 25.23 -5.15
CA LEU A 947 69.47 25.03 -4.78
C LEU A 947 70.20 26.39 -4.91
N PRO A 948 70.70 27.01 -3.82
CA PRO A 948 71.46 28.25 -3.90
C PRO A 948 72.91 27.95 -4.32
N ASP A 949 73.26 28.28 -5.57
CA ASP A 949 74.66 28.33 -5.99
C ASP A 949 75.34 29.57 -5.38
N SER A 950 76.20 29.36 -4.40
CA SER A 950 77.20 30.33 -4.00
C SER A 950 78.43 30.22 -4.91
N SER A 951 78.83 31.38 -5.45
CA SER A 951 80.12 31.69 -6.09
C SER A 951 80.25 31.39 -7.59
N MET A 952 80.07 32.40 -8.45
CA MET A 952 81.14 33.32 -8.86
C MET A 952 80.64 34.32 -9.90
N SER A 953 81.29 35.48 -9.86
CA SER A 953 81.03 36.79 -10.45
C SER A 953 81.15 36.93 -11.97
N VAL A 954 80.24 37.75 -12.52
CA VAL A 954 80.43 38.89 -13.46
C VAL A 954 81.07 38.58 -14.82
N SER A 955 80.27 38.68 -15.90
CA SER A 955 80.37 39.76 -16.93
C SER A 955 79.40 39.53 -18.12
N GLU A 956 78.89 40.65 -18.65
CA GLU A 956 78.28 40.85 -19.99
C GLU A 956 76.83 40.42 -20.27
N PHE A 957 75.93 41.42 -20.32
CA PHE A 957 74.82 41.49 -21.29
C PHE A 957 75.40 41.95 -22.65
N PRO A 958 74.87 41.61 -23.86
CA PRO A 958 73.43 41.64 -24.16
C PRO A 958 72.90 40.70 -25.29
N SER A 959 71.60 40.86 -25.56
CA SER A 959 70.88 40.71 -26.84
C SER A 959 70.12 39.40 -27.15
N MET A 960 68.81 39.51 -26.94
CA MET A 960 67.75 38.73 -27.58
C MET A 960 67.73 38.99 -29.09
N SER A 961 67.93 37.95 -29.89
CA SER A 961 67.30 37.84 -31.22
C SER A 961 66.93 36.36 -31.45
N GLY A 962 65.70 36.15 -31.89
CA GLY A 962 64.95 34.93 -31.61
C GLY A 962 65.27 33.71 -32.47
N LYS A 963 64.64 32.59 -32.08
CA LYS A 963 63.97 31.66 -32.99
C LYS A 963 63.12 30.64 -32.23
N ALA A 964 61.90 30.51 -32.73
CA ALA A 964 61.03 29.33 -32.80
C ALA A 964 60.49 28.72 -31.50
N LEU A 965 59.20 28.98 -31.26
CA LEU A 965 58.31 27.98 -30.65
C LEU A 965 58.43 26.64 -31.38
N PRO A 966 58.50 25.50 -30.66
CA PRO A 966 57.95 24.25 -31.14
C PRO A 966 56.44 24.24 -30.87
N SER A 967 55.72 24.03 -31.95
CA SER A 967 54.28 23.92 -32.14
C SER A 967 53.58 22.91 -31.23
N HIS A 968 52.51 23.37 -30.57
CA HIS A 968 51.09 22.98 -30.70
C HIS A 968 50.63 21.61 -31.27
N MET A 969 51.50 20.65 -31.60
CA MET A 969 51.15 19.40 -32.30
C MET A 969 51.05 18.16 -31.40
N ASP A 970 51.70 18.12 -30.24
CA ASP A 970 51.63 16.94 -29.36
C ASP A 970 50.34 16.90 -28.51
N ILE A 971 49.70 18.05 -28.30
CA ILE A 971 48.41 18.16 -27.59
C ILE A 971 47.25 17.69 -28.48
N LEU A 972 47.39 17.81 -29.81
CA LEU A 972 46.37 17.38 -30.78
C LEU A 972 46.41 15.86 -31.03
N ALA A 973 47.58 15.22 -30.96
CA ALA A 973 47.70 13.77 -31.16
C ALA A 973 46.98 12.95 -30.06
N TRP A 974 46.88 13.48 -28.83
CA TRP A 974 46.15 12.82 -27.73
C TRP A 974 44.68 13.30 -27.62
N SER A 975 44.35 14.44 -28.23
CA SER A 975 42.96 14.91 -28.42
C SER A 975 42.25 14.13 -29.54
N GLN A 976 42.94 13.76 -30.62
CA GLN A 976 42.35 13.04 -31.76
C GLN A 976 41.92 11.60 -31.44
N ILE A 977 42.53 10.96 -30.44
CA ILE A 977 42.08 9.65 -29.94
C ILE A 977 40.83 9.80 -29.05
N CYS A 978 40.60 10.98 -28.44
CA CYS A 978 39.38 11.25 -27.66
C CYS A 978 38.18 11.66 -28.52
N CYS A 979 38.37 12.19 -29.73
CA CYS A 979 37.26 12.63 -30.59
C CYS A 979 36.72 11.56 -31.55
N THR A 980 37.33 10.38 -31.63
CA THR A 980 36.96 9.36 -32.64
C THR A 980 36.19 8.16 -32.10
N VAL A 981 35.89 8.08 -30.79
CA VAL A 981 35.25 6.87 -30.21
C VAL A 981 33.95 7.14 -29.42
N LEU A 982 33.45 8.38 -29.36
CA LEU A 982 32.14 8.67 -28.75
C LEU A 982 31.41 9.77 -29.54
N PRO A 983 30.24 9.52 -30.16
CA PRO A 983 29.30 10.60 -30.42
C PRO A 983 28.77 11.07 -29.05
N THR A 984 29.08 12.31 -28.72
CA THR A 984 28.48 13.02 -27.59
C THR A 984 26.95 12.98 -27.68
N PRO A 985 26.21 12.52 -26.65
CA PRO A 985 24.84 12.98 -26.50
C PRO A 985 24.92 14.46 -26.11
N MET A 986 24.37 15.34 -26.97
CA MET A 986 24.13 16.73 -26.64
C MET A 986 23.20 16.82 -25.43
N VAL A 987 23.77 16.93 -24.23
CA VAL A 987 23.08 17.53 -23.09
C VAL A 987 23.06 19.03 -23.36
N ALA A 988 21.96 19.50 -23.94
CA ALA A 988 21.64 20.91 -24.01
C ALA A 988 21.41 21.42 -22.58
N MET A 989 22.45 21.96 -21.94
CA MET A 989 22.27 22.95 -20.88
C MET A 989 21.61 24.17 -21.53
N GLY A 990 20.30 24.32 -21.33
CA GLY A 990 19.62 25.60 -21.50
C GLY A 990 20.04 26.53 -20.36
N PRO A 991 20.09 27.86 -20.58
CA PRO A 991 20.44 28.80 -19.54
C PRO A 991 19.29 28.86 -18.53
N GLY A 992 19.61 28.58 -17.27
CA GLY A 992 18.77 28.73 -16.09
C GLY A 992 19.66 28.91 -14.88
#